data_AF-A0A924P4I9-F1
#
_entry.id   AF-A0A924P4I9-F1
#
_cell.length_a   1.000
_cell.length_b   1.000
_cell.length_c   1.000
_cell.angle_alpha   90.00
_cell.angle_beta   90.00
_cell.angle_gamma   90.00
#
_symmetry.space_group_name_H-M   'P 1'
#
loop_
_entity.id
_entity.type
_entity.pdbx_description
1 polymer ?
#
loop_
_entity_poly.entity_id
_entity_poly.type
_entity_poly.pdbx_seq_one_letter_code
_entity_poly.pdbx_strand_id
1 'polypeptide(L)'
;MNFQKYHSRLVCFTCFKKWISLFIFFPILCSCKQKKTFFIQKTAQQTNITFINQPVENDSLNLLTYPYIFNGAGVAVGDINNDGLDDIFFVSNKQGGNKLYINKGGFVFNDITAKAGLQGKSGWSTGATMVDINADGWLDIYVSTVTIAGQLSSANELYINNKNGTFTESAAAYQLDFKGHTTQAAFFDYDNDGDLDCFLLNHSVVYADDYKDVSARKFTDPLSGDKLLQNNNGRFEDVTDHAGIFSSSIGYGLGIATGDLNNDGWPDIYVSNDFKENDYCYINNGNGTFAERCNDLFGHNSRFSMGNDMADYNNDGWLDLITLDMLSKDEKILKSSVADDDMGTYNYKHNNFGFNYQFSKNCLQQNMGGQYFQDKSLQAGVAATDWSWAPLFADFNNDGKKDLFISNGFKYRVNDLDFNVFVQGTIVRNQQQNLATNKLELIKKIPGGKVADYFYLQNEDEGFNDESELAGFTEPTLSNGAAYADLDNDGRLDLIVNRLDGPAGIYQNNMPVKNYLSLKLKGSNKNSLGVGASIYAYTKHGMQMYYQSLSRGFMSSVSPVIHFGLGQENLVDSLIIIWPGGSGQKLLNLTGNTTIELFQKNAIADFVGPPIKSNLDNNWKDCTAEASISFVHKEDEFDDLAVQPFLPHSLATQGPGLTMADVNNDGLADFFVCGAKGQAGQLYLQTSQSKFINSPQQCFANDSMYEQTDAFFFDADGDSDMDLYAVSGGNEFYGSNPLLKDRLYLNDGKGNFKLSNGLPALYENKICVAACDFDKDGDMDLFVGGRANARMYGYNPASVLLQNDGKGNFTEATEKLSEGLQYAGMVTSACWSDIDKDGWQDLIVAGEWMPVTVFKNIKGRLQRQQQQSLKQSSGWWTCMYKTDIDGDGDDDFLLGNWGSNTKMQASLLHPLTMYLADWDGNGDIDPLLCIYKSEQYYSFYGKADLEKRLPYLKKKYLRYADIAGKSAEELFGKEAISKAKKLQAYTLQSSVLWNNNGQLSLQPLPSFLQVSPIFSFASFSDKNGRLNYIAGGNFYDVLPYEGRYDAMLPTLFSITQKNVFCKGYIMQKGAVRNIQPIILQNKYQALLLAKNNGPLVLLSKP
;
A
#
# COMPACT_ATOMS: atom_id res chain seq x y z
N MET A 1 -24.68 5.82 67.74
CA MET A 1 -25.68 5.71 68.83
C MET A 1 -27.01 5.25 68.23
N ASN A 2 -27.64 4.26 68.88
CA ASN A 2 -29.03 3.77 68.75
C ASN A 2 -29.48 2.89 67.55
N PHE A 3 -29.12 1.61 67.68
CA PHE A 3 -29.92 0.37 67.69
C PHE A 3 -31.48 0.35 67.65
N GLN A 4 -31.98 -0.76 67.04
CA GLN A 4 -33.22 -1.56 67.26
C GLN A 4 -34.54 -1.11 66.57
N LYS A 5 -35.44 -1.97 66.04
CA LYS A 5 -35.57 -3.43 65.83
C LYS A 5 -36.82 -3.72 64.96
N TYR A 6 -36.72 -4.73 64.08
CA TYR A 6 -37.67 -5.81 63.77
C TYR A 6 -39.14 -5.72 64.24
N HIS A 7 -40.13 -5.78 63.32
CA HIS A 7 -40.85 -7.01 62.90
C HIS A 7 -42.18 -6.72 62.20
N SER A 8 -42.30 -7.11 60.92
CA SER A 8 -43.54 -7.68 60.35
C SER A 8 -43.25 -8.30 58.99
N ARG A 9 -42.63 -9.49 59.01
CA ARG A 9 -42.68 -10.49 57.92
C ARG A 9 -43.83 -11.42 58.24
N LEU A 10 -44.84 -11.46 57.38
CA LEU A 10 -45.59 -12.63 56.91
C LEU A 10 -46.80 -12.07 56.16
N VAL A 11 -46.84 -12.22 54.82
CA VAL A 11 -48.02 -12.29 53.93
C VAL A 11 -47.63 -12.02 52.45
N CYS A 12 -46.49 -11.41 52.14
CA CYS A 12 -46.11 -11.12 50.75
C CYS A 12 -45.22 -12.16 50.03
N PHE A 13 -45.17 -13.42 50.47
CA PHE A 13 -44.23 -14.42 49.90
C PHE A 13 -44.83 -15.43 48.91
N THR A 14 -46.13 -15.38 48.61
CA THR A 14 -46.79 -16.34 47.70
C THR A 14 -47.24 -15.75 46.36
N CYS A 15 -47.26 -14.42 46.18
CA CYS A 15 -47.55 -13.81 44.87
C CYS A 15 -46.31 -13.46 44.04
N PHE A 16 -45.11 -13.37 44.64
CA PHE A 16 -43.88 -13.00 43.93
C PHE A 16 -43.23 -14.16 43.14
N LYS A 17 -43.56 -15.42 43.46
CA LYS A 17 -43.00 -16.59 42.76
C LYS A 17 -43.66 -16.90 41.41
N LYS A 18 -44.88 -16.42 41.12
CA LYS A 18 -45.51 -16.63 39.80
C LYS A 18 -45.09 -15.59 38.75
N TRP A 19 -44.65 -14.39 39.15
CA TRP A 19 -44.15 -13.38 38.22
C TRP A 19 -42.67 -13.57 37.86
N ILE A 20 -41.86 -14.12 38.76
CA ILE A 20 -40.45 -14.45 38.48
C ILE A 20 -40.32 -15.66 37.53
N SER A 21 -41.23 -16.63 37.57
CA SER A 21 -41.22 -17.75 36.62
C SER A 21 -41.67 -17.37 35.20
N LEU A 22 -42.43 -16.28 35.01
CA LEU A 22 -42.74 -15.76 33.67
C LEU A 22 -41.64 -14.83 33.11
N PHE A 23 -40.87 -14.15 33.97
CA PHE A 23 -39.75 -13.29 33.53
C PHE A 23 -38.44 -14.05 33.28
N ILE A 24 -38.28 -15.27 33.82
CA ILE A 24 -37.11 -16.12 33.57
C ILE A 24 -37.28 -17.00 32.31
N PHE A 25 -38.50 -17.19 31.81
CA PHE A 25 -38.75 -17.97 30.59
C PHE A 25 -38.83 -17.14 29.29
N PHE A 26 -38.90 -15.81 29.37
CA PHE A 26 -38.91 -14.95 28.18
C PHE A 26 -37.52 -14.73 27.53
N PRO A 27 -36.39 -14.69 28.27
CA PRO A 27 -35.06 -14.63 27.64
C PRO A 27 -34.64 -15.94 26.96
N ILE A 28 -35.17 -17.09 27.41
CA ILE A 28 -34.77 -18.42 26.90
C ILE A 28 -35.44 -18.73 25.55
N LEU A 29 -36.59 -18.10 25.23
CA LEU A 29 -37.24 -18.21 23.92
C LEU A 29 -36.75 -17.18 22.89
N CYS A 30 -35.94 -16.20 23.28
CA CYS A 30 -35.29 -15.25 22.36
C CYS A 30 -33.81 -15.56 22.09
N SER A 31 -33.23 -16.60 22.70
CA SER A 31 -31.79 -16.88 22.64
C SER A 31 -31.35 -17.89 21.55
N CYS A 32 -32.25 -18.32 20.67
CA CYS A 32 -31.91 -19.16 19.50
C CYS A 32 -32.27 -18.48 18.17
N LYS A 33 -32.01 -17.18 18.02
CA LYS A 33 -31.85 -16.63 16.68
C LYS A 33 -30.39 -16.83 16.28
N GLN A 34 -30.15 -17.89 15.52
CA GLN A 34 -28.89 -18.09 14.80
C GLN A 34 -28.59 -16.77 14.05
N LYS A 35 -27.45 -16.15 14.34
CA LYS A 35 -27.04 -14.89 13.71
C LYS A 35 -27.01 -15.15 12.19
N LYS A 36 -27.80 -14.40 11.42
CA LYS A 36 -27.80 -14.56 9.95
C LYS A 36 -26.46 -14.04 9.43
N THR A 37 -25.73 -14.90 8.74
CA THR A 37 -24.47 -14.58 8.06
C THR A 37 -24.73 -14.23 6.59
N PHE A 38 -23.79 -13.51 5.97
CA PHE A 38 -23.86 -13.22 4.53
C PHE A 38 -23.69 -14.47 3.69
N PHE A 39 -22.80 -15.39 4.06
CA PHE A 39 -22.69 -16.69 3.41
C PHE A 39 -23.16 -17.82 4.30
N ILE A 40 -23.77 -18.83 3.69
CA ILE A 40 -24.17 -20.07 4.34
C ILE A 40 -23.39 -21.20 3.69
N GLN A 41 -22.47 -21.81 4.44
CA GLN A 41 -21.77 -23.00 3.97
C GLN A 41 -22.75 -24.16 3.82
N LYS A 42 -22.81 -24.75 2.63
CA LYS A 42 -23.60 -25.95 2.34
C LYS A 42 -22.83 -27.20 2.75
N THR A 43 -23.52 -28.16 3.36
CA THR A 43 -22.90 -29.41 3.77
C THR A 43 -22.79 -30.40 2.60
N ALA A 44 -21.90 -31.39 2.72
CA ALA A 44 -21.79 -32.47 1.74
C ALA A 44 -23.11 -33.24 1.54
N GLN A 45 -23.97 -33.34 2.57
CA GLN A 45 -25.29 -33.97 2.43
C GLN A 45 -26.28 -33.12 1.62
N GLN A 46 -26.11 -31.80 1.60
CA GLN A 46 -26.93 -30.90 0.80
C GLN A 46 -26.43 -30.84 -0.64
N THR A 47 -25.11 -30.87 -0.84
CA THR A 47 -24.48 -30.66 -2.15
C THR A 47 -24.14 -31.92 -2.91
N ASN A 48 -24.00 -33.07 -2.23
CA ASN A 48 -23.32 -34.26 -2.71
C ASN A 48 -21.84 -34.05 -3.11
N ILE A 49 -21.24 -32.92 -2.72
CA ILE A 49 -19.80 -32.68 -2.91
C ILE A 49 -19.07 -33.22 -1.68
N THR A 50 -18.31 -34.32 -1.88
CA THR A 50 -17.50 -34.97 -0.83
C THR A 50 -16.00 -34.82 -1.08
N PHE A 51 -15.60 -33.86 -1.90
CA PHE A 51 -14.20 -33.63 -2.28
C PHE A 51 -13.37 -33.18 -1.07
N ILE A 52 -12.17 -33.77 -0.95
CA ILE A 52 -11.15 -33.42 0.04
C ILE A 52 -9.80 -33.49 -0.68
N ASN A 53 -9.02 -32.41 -0.67
CA ASN A 53 -7.64 -32.43 -1.14
C ASN A 53 -6.73 -32.84 0.04
N GLN A 54 -6.06 -33.98 -0.07
CA GLN A 54 -5.24 -34.53 1.01
C GLN A 54 -3.90 -35.03 0.45
N PRO A 55 -2.86 -34.17 0.42
CA PRO A 55 -1.53 -34.58 0.00
C PRO A 55 -0.94 -35.58 1.00
N VAL A 56 -0.17 -36.54 0.48
CA VAL A 56 0.45 -37.61 1.28
C VAL A 56 1.94 -37.32 1.45
N GLU A 57 2.37 -37.08 2.68
CA GLU A 57 3.78 -36.92 3.04
C GLU A 57 4.50 -38.27 3.11
N ASN A 58 5.76 -38.29 2.70
CA ASN A 58 6.68 -39.41 2.90
C ASN A 58 8.14 -38.93 3.00
N ASP A 59 9.10 -39.84 3.18
CA ASP A 59 10.51 -39.49 3.36
C ASP A 59 11.12 -38.74 2.16
N SER A 60 10.61 -38.98 0.94
CA SER A 60 11.09 -38.33 -0.29
C SER A 60 10.33 -37.05 -0.63
N LEU A 61 9.03 -36.99 -0.35
CA LEU A 61 8.14 -35.86 -0.63
C LEU A 61 7.53 -35.36 0.70
N ASN A 62 8.14 -34.31 1.27
CA ASN A 62 7.71 -33.63 2.49
C ASN A 62 8.12 -32.15 2.44
N LEU A 63 7.68 -31.37 3.42
CA LEU A 63 7.92 -29.93 3.49
C LEU A 63 9.40 -29.52 3.40
N LEU A 64 10.33 -30.36 3.88
CA LEU A 64 11.77 -30.07 3.86
C LEU A 64 12.46 -30.53 2.56
N THR A 65 11.75 -31.22 1.67
CA THR A 65 12.26 -31.64 0.34
C THR A 65 11.50 -30.98 -0.81
N TYR A 66 10.27 -30.56 -0.58
CA TYR A 66 9.43 -29.80 -1.51
C TYR A 66 8.58 -28.79 -0.71
N PRO A 67 9.00 -27.51 -0.64
CA PRO A 67 8.36 -26.51 0.21
C PRO A 67 6.90 -26.23 -0.16
N TYR A 68 6.51 -26.45 -1.42
CA TYR A 68 5.17 -26.20 -1.94
C TYR A 68 4.18 -27.36 -1.75
N ILE A 69 4.55 -28.41 -1.00
CA ILE A 69 3.68 -29.58 -0.77
C ILE A 69 2.32 -29.22 -0.15
N PHE A 70 2.22 -28.07 0.52
CA PHE A 70 0.98 -27.57 1.15
C PHE A 70 0.47 -26.26 0.55
N ASN A 71 0.88 -25.90 -0.66
CA ASN A 71 0.26 -24.79 -1.40
C ASN A 71 -1.18 -25.11 -1.83
N GLY A 72 -1.57 -26.38 -1.76
CA GLY A 72 -2.90 -26.82 -2.12
C GLY A 72 -3.10 -26.93 -3.63
N ALA A 73 -4.35 -26.79 -4.05
CA ALA A 73 -4.75 -26.94 -5.44
C ALA A 73 -5.93 -26.00 -5.75
N GLY A 74 -6.16 -25.79 -7.04
CA GLY A 74 -7.17 -24.91 -7.59
C GLY A 74 -8.58 -25.48 -7.71
N VAL A 75 -9.48 -24.63 -8.17
CA VAL A 75 -10.84 -24.98 -8.62
C VAL A 75 -11.17 -24.23 -9.91
N ALA A 76 -11.91 -24.85 -10.81
CA ALA A 76 -12.43 -24.23 -12.02
C ALA A 76 -13.96 -24.33 -12.06
N VAL A 77 -14.63 -23.28 -12.53
CA VAL A 77 -16.09 -23.18 -12.53
C VAL A 77 -16.58 -22.72 -13.91
N GLY A 78 -17.64 -23.35 -14.41
CA GLY A 78 -18.27 -22.98 -15.68
C GLY A 78 -19.26 -24.04 -16.18
N ASP A 79 -20.21 -23.63 -17.01
CA ASP A 79 -21.22 -24.49 -17.62
C ASP A 79 -20.62 -25.40 -18.73
N ILE A 80 -20.05 -26.54 -18.32
CA ILE A 80 -19.40 -27.47 -19.26
C ILE A 80 -20.37 -28.28 -20.11
N ASN A 81 -21.68 -28.24 -19.77
CA ASN A 81 -22.69 -29.07 -20.40
C ASN A 81 -23.79 -28.27 -21.12
N ASN A 82 -23.68 -26.94 -21.09
CA ASN A 82 -24.59 -25.96 -21.69
C ASN A 82 -26.05 -26.09 -21.20
N ASP A 83 -26.26 -26.46 -19.94
CA ASP A 83 -27.61 -26.50 -19.32
C ASP A 83 -27.99 -25.21 -18.58
N GLY A 84 -27.11 -24.22 -18.60
CA GLY A 84 -27.29 -22.91 -17.98
C GLY A 84 -26.94 -22.87 -16.50
N LEU A 85 -26.35 -23.95 -15.95
CA LEU A 85 -25.87 -24.00 -14.57
C LEU A 85 -24.36 -24.22 -14.58
N ASP A 86 -23.63 -23.40 -13.81
CA ASP A 86 -22.19 -23.58 -13.70
C ASP A 86 -21.83 -24.85 -12.92
N ASP A 87 -20.94 -25.64 -13.49
CA ASP A 87 -20.39 -26.88 -12.95
C ASP A 87 -19.06 -26.62 -12.24
N ILE A 88 -18.63 -27.55 -11.36
CA ILE A 88 -17.44 -27.37 -10.52
C ILE A 88 -16.42 -28.48 -10.78
N PHE A 89 -15.18 -28.09 -11.10
CA PHE A 89 -14.05 -29.00 -11.23
C PHE A 89 -12.96 -28.69 -10.20
N PHE A 90 -12.70 -29.64 -9.29
CA PHE A 90 -11.61 -29.56 -8.34
C PHE A 90 -10.40 -30.37 -8.81
N VAL A 91 -9.21 -29.77 -8.71
CA VAL A 91 -7.94 -30.48 -8.85
C VAL A 91 -7.34 -30.79 -7.47
N SER A 92 -6.47 -31.80 -7.43
CA SER A 92 -5.90 -32.32 -6.19
C SER A 92 -4.42 -32.65 -6.29
N ASN A 93 -3.74 -32.59 -5.16
CA ASN A 93 -2.33 -32.93 -5.04
C ASN A 93 -2.11 -34.45 -4.87
N LYS A 94 -2.91 -35.25 -5.58
CA LYS A 94 -2.85 -36.71 -5.54
C LYS A 94 -3.30 -37.30 -6.88
N GLN A 95 -2.58 -38.33 -7.32
CA GLN A 95 -2.96 -39.10 -8.50
C GLN A 95 -4.40 -39.64 -8.42
N GLY A 96 -5.17 -39.42 -9.47
CA GLY A 96 -6.56 -39.87 -9.57
C GLY A 96 -7.54 -39.14 -8.65
N GLY A 97 -7.14 -38.00 -8.05
CA GLY A 97 -7.93 -37.30 -7.04
C GLY A 97 -8.79 -36.15 -7.57
N ASN A 98 -8.66 -35.75 -8.83
CA ASN A 98 -9.46 -34.66 -9.41
C ASN A 98 -10.94 -35.06 -9.50
N LYS A 99 -11.84 -34.09 -9.42
CA LYS A 99 -13.30 -34.33 -9.37
C LYS A 99 -14.10 -33.30 -10.17
N LEU A 100 -14.99 -33.79 -11.03
CA LEU A 100 -15.98 -33.00 -11.75
C LEU A 100 -17.39 -33.24 -11.18
N TYR A 101 -18.05 -32.16 -10.80
CA TYR A 101 -19.40 -32.12 -10.25
C TYR A 101 -20.33 -31.34 -11.18
N ILE A 102 -21.35 -32.03 -11.70
CA ILE A 102 -22.39 -31.39 -12.51
C ILE A 102 -23.47 -30.80 -11.60
N ASN A 103 -23.76 -29.52 -11.76
CA ASN A 103 -24.81 -28.81 -11.07
C ASN A 103 -26.20 -29.27 -11.54
N LYS A 104 -27.12 -29.45 -10.60
CA LYS A 104 -28.51 -29.87 -10.84
C LYS A 104 -29.52 -28.82 -10.35
N GLY A 105 -29.02 -27.65 -9.94
CA GLY A 105 -29.77 -26.57 -9.35
C GLY A 105 -29.95 -26.73 -7.84
N GLY A 106 -30.22 -25.62 -7.15
CA GLY A 106 -30.48 -25.61 -5.71
C GLY A 106 -29.32 -26.14 -4.85
N PHE A 107 -28.08 -25.91 -5.31
CA PHE A 107 -26.84 -26.42 -4.71
C PHE A 107 -26.70 -27.95 -4.68
N VAL A 108 -27.44 -28.70 -5.51
CA VAL A 108 -27.29 -30.16 -5.61
C VAL A 108 -26.38 -30.49 -6.79
N PHE A 109 -25.38 -31.35 -6.59
CA PHE A 109 -24.43 -31.73 -7.62
C PHE A 109 -24.35 -33.24 -7.82
N ASN A 110 -23.85 -33.67 -8.99
CA ASN A 110 -23.58 -35.06 -9.32
C ASN A 110 -22.10 -35.24 -9.69
N ASP A 111 -21.37 -36.08 -8.95
CA ASP A 111 -20.01 -36.50 -9.35
C ASP A 111 -20.10 -37.37 -10.62
N ILE A 112 -19.61 -36.85 -11.75
CA ILE A 112 -19.50 -37.61 -13.00
C ILE A 112 -18.06 -37.98 -13.35
N THR A 113 -17.09 -37.73 -12.46
CA THR A 113 -15.65 -37.81 -12.75
C THR A 113 -15.26 -39.10 -13.45
N ALA A 114 -15.75 -40.24 -12.95
CA ALA A 114 -15.40 -41.55 -13.50
C ALA A 114 -16.01 -41.80 -14.90
N LYS A 115 -17.23 -41.31 -15.13
CA LYS A 115 -17.86 -41.33 -16.45
C LYS A 115 -17.13 -40.38 -17.40
N ALA A 116 -16.72 -39.22 -16.89
CA ALA A 116 -16.09 -38.16 -17.66
C ALA A 116 -14.66 -38.48 -18.08
N GLY A 117 -13.96 -39.33 -17.32
CA GLY A 117 -12.54 -39.65 -17.54
C GLY A 117 -11.57 -38.60 -16.95
N LEU A 118 -12.02 -37.85 -15.94
CA LEU A 118 -11.35 -36.67 -15.39
C LEU A 118 -10.69 -36.89 -14.02
N GLN A 119 -10.39 -38.13 -13.65
CA GLN A 119 -9.71 -38.40 -12.38
C GLN A 119 -8.29 -37.79 -12.33
N GLY A 120 -7.68 -37.52 -13.49
CA GLY A 120 -6.28 -37.10 -13.63
C GLY A 120 -5.32 -38.28 -13.63
N LYS A 121 -4.32 -38.27 -14.54
CA LYS A 121 -3.25 -39.29 -14.59
C LYS A 121 -2.01 -38.80 -13.83
N SER A 122 -1.82 -37.49 -13.76
CA SER A 122 -0.74 -36.79 -13.04
C SER A 122 -0.64 -37.17 -11.57
N GLY A 123 0.59 -37.24 -11.05
CA GLY A 123 0.85 -37.47 -9.63
C GLY A 123 0.49 -36.30 -8.73
N TRP A 124 0.43 -35.08 -9.29
CA TRP A 124 0.27 -33.83 -8.56
C TRP A 124 -0.32 -32.75 -9.47
N SER A 125 -1.61 -32.47 -9.33
CA SER A 125 -2.25 -31.33 -10.00
C SER A 125 -2.17 -30.10 -9.11
N THR A 126 -1.96 -28.93 -9.70
CA THR A 126 -1.86 -27.63 -9.03
C THR A 126 -3.08 -26.79 -9.38
N GLY A 127 -3.10 -26.18 -10.56
CA GLY A 127 -4.20 -25.32 -11.02
C GLY A 127 -5.03 -25.89 -12.16
N ALA A 128 -6.17 -25.25 -12.40
CA ALA A 128 -7.11 -25.62 -13.45
C ALA A 128 -7.74 -24.39 -14.13
N THR A 129 -7.98 -24.51 -15.44
CA THR A 129 -8.63 -23.48 -16.25
C THR A 129 -9.68 -24.12 -17.15
N MET A 130 -10.92 -23.64 -17.08
CA MET A 130 -11.96 -23.95 -18.06
C MET A 130 -11.91 -22.94 -19.20
N VAL A 131 -11.79 -23.41 -20.44
CA VAL A 131 -11.66 -22.58 -21.64
C VAL A 131 -12.20 -23.33 -22.86
N ASP A 132 -12.80 -22.65 -23.83
CA ASP A 132 -13.20 -23.25 -25.12
C ASP A 132 -12.02 -23.12 -26.11
N ILE A 133 -11.04 -24.01 -26.01
CA ILE A 133 -9.75 -23.87 -26.72
C ILE A 133 -9.87 -24.15 -28.22
N ASN A 134 -10.87 -24.93 -28.62
CA ASN A 134 -11.12 -25.34 -29.99
C ASN A 134 -12.29 -24.57 -30.64
N ALA A 135 -12.87 -23.61 -29.91
CA ALA A 135 -13.94 -22.71 -30.33
C ALA A 135 -15.21 -23.41 -30.82
N ASP A 136 -15.57 -24.53 -30.18
CA ASP A 136 -16.71 -25.35 -30.58
C ASP A 136 -17.98 -25.10 -29.75
N GLY A 137 -17.90 -24.14 -28.82
CA GLY A 137 -18.96 -23.71 -27.92
C GLY A 137 -19.08 -24.54 -26.63
N TRP A 138 -18.13 -25.42 -26.35
CA TRP A 138 -18.09 -26.24 -25.14
C TRP A 138 -16.80 -26.00 -24.38
N LEU A 139 -16.90 -25.84 -23.06
CA LEU A 139 -15.71 -25.65 -22.23
C LEU A 139 -14.90 -26.95 -22.15
N ASP A 140 -13.62 -26.82 -22.46
CA ASP A 140 -12.55 -27.79 -22.22
C ASP A 140 -11.88 -27.49 -20.87
N ILE A 141 -11.05 -28.42 -20.37
CA ILE A 141 -10.38 -28.28 -19.08
C ILE A 141 -8.88 -28.47 -19.24
N TYR A 142 -8.10 -27.44 -18.92
CA TYR A 142 -6.65 -27.53 -18.79
C TYR A 142 -6.24 -27.70 -17.32
N VAL A 143 -5.32 -28.64 -17.06
CA VAL A 143 -4.83 -28.96 -15.71
C VAL A 143 -3.32 -28.80 -15.66
N SER A 144 -2.87 -27.89 -14.80
CA SER A 144 -1.46 -27.68 -14.47
C SER A 144 -0.97 -28.76 -13.50
N THR A 145 0.27 -29.19 -13.70
CA THR A 145 0.88 -30.29 -12.94
C THR A 145 2.33 -30.04 -12.60
N VAL A 146 2.83 -30.78 -11.63
CA VAL A 146 4.24 -30.73 -11.22
C VAL A 146 4.92 -32.07 -11.48
N THR A 147 6.09 -32.01 -12.11
CA THR A 147 7.04 -33.11 -12.20
C THR A 147 8.21 -32.88 -11.25
N ILE A 148 8.65 -33.89 -10.51
CA ILE A 148 9.81 -33.81 -9.61
C ILE A 148 10.65 -35.05 -9.87
N ALA A 149 11.88 -34.86 -10.37
CA ALA A 149 12.75 -35.97 -10.75
C ALA A 149 12.87 -37.02 -9.64
N GLY A 150 12.54 -38.27 -9.96
CA GLY A 150 12.58 -39.40 -9.03
C GLY A 150 11.45 -39.46 -7.99
N GLN A 151 10.53 -38.49 -7.97
CA GLN A 151 9.40 -38.42 -7.03
C GLN A 151 8.04 -38.37 -7.75
N LEU A 152 7.89 -37.47 -8.72
CA LEU A 152 6.67 -37.23 -9.50
C LEU A 152 7.02 -37.16 -10.99
N SER A 153 6.20 -37.76 -11.85
CA SER A 153 6.39 -37.73 -13.30
C SER A 153 5.06 -37.39 -13.96
N SER A 154 4.85 -36.11 -14.26
CA SER A 154 3.58 -35.57 -14.74
C SER A 154 3.82 -34.61 -15.89
N ALA A 155 2.89 -34.60 -16.84
CA ALA A 155 2.77 -33.56 -17.86
C ALA A 155 1.44 -32.84 -17.62
N ASN A 156 1.35 -31.58 -17.99
CA ASN A 156 0.08 -30.87 -18.00
C ASN A 156 -0.93 -31.60 -18.90
N GLU A 157 -2.21 -31.53 -18.55
CA GLU A 157 -3.28 -32.30 -19.19
C GLU A 157 -4.31 -31.34 -19.79
N LEU A 158 -4.78 -31.62 -21.02
CA LEU A 158 -5.83 -30.86 -21.70
C LEU A 158 -6.96 -31.82 -22.03
N TYR A 159 -8.13 -31.62 -21.46
CA TYR A 159 -9.29 -32.47 -21.63
C TYR A 159 -10.29 -31.80 -22.56
N ILE A 160 -10.40 -32.30 -23.79
CA ILE A 160 -11.35 -31.83 -24.80
C ILE A 160 -12.73 -32.41 -24.53
N ASN A 161 -13.76 -31.57 -24.53
CA ASN A 161 -15.14 -31.94 -24.24
C ASN A 161 -15.81 -32.65 -25.43
N ASN A 162 -16.24 -33.90 -25.24
CA ASN A 162 -16.88 -34.68 -26.30
C ASN A 162 -18.40 -34.40 -26.44
N LYS A 163 -18.94 -33.39 -25.76
CA LYS A 163 -20.35 -32.94 -25.84
C LYS A 163 -21.38 -33.98 -25.39
N ASN A 164 -20.93 -34.97 -24.62
CA ASN A 164 -21.76 -36.07 -24.10
C ASN A 164 -21.48 -36.39 -22.63
N GLY A 165 -20.80 -35.46 -21.92
CA GLY A 165 -20.36 -35.63 -20.55
C GLY A 165 -19.15 -36.54 -20.39
N THR A 166 -18.33 -36.67 -21.44
CA THR A 166 -17.01 -37.33 -21.42
C THR A 166 -15.95 -36.44 -22.04
N PHE A 167 -14.69 -36.67 -21.69
CA PHE A 167 -13.57 -35.86 -22.15
C PHE A 167 -12.44 -36.72 -22.74
N THR A 168 -11.66 -36.12 -23.64
CA THR A 168 -10.48 -36.74 -24.24
C THR A 168 -9.23 -35.93 -23.92
N GLU A 169 -8.32 -36.55 -23.16
CA GLU A 169 -7.01 -35.97 -22.86
C GLU A 169 -6.18 -35.88 -24.15
N SER A 170 -5.77 -34.66 -24.50
CA SER A 170 -5.22 -34.27 -25.81
C SER A 170 -4.03 -33.32 -25.70
N ALA A 171 -3.40 -33.16 -24.53
CA ALA A 171 -2.34 -32.14 -24.32
C ALA A 171 -1.20 -32.28 -25.34
N ALA A 172 -0.72 -33.50 -25.56
CA ALA A 172 0.36 -33.76 -26.51
C ALA A 172 -0.02 -33.46 -27.97
N ALA A 173 -1.30 -33.61 -28.34
CA ALA A 173 -1.77 -33.27 -29.69
C ALA A 173 -1.70 -31.75 -29.95
N TYR A 174 -1.95 -30.96 -28.90
CA TYR A 174 -1.90 -29.51 -28.90
C TYR A 174 -0.53 -28.94 -28.52
N GLN A 175 0.47 -29.76 -28.16
CA GLN A 175 1.77 -29.32 -27.60
C GLN A 175 1.66 -28.55 -26.27
N LEU A 176 0.63 -28.87 -25.49
CA LEU A 176 0.41 -28.33 -24.16
C LEU A 176 0.77 -29.31 -23.05
N ASP A 177 1.42 -30.43 -23.36
CA ASP A 177 1.88 -31.46 -22.40
C ASP A 177 3.22 -31.11 -21.74
N PHE A 178 3.37 -29.83 -21.34
CA PHE A 178 4.58 -29.35 -20.68
C PHE A 178 4.88 -30.15 -19.40
N LYS A 179 6.16 -30.49 -19.19
CA LYS A 179 6.66 -31.28 -18.07
C LYS A 179 7.61 -30.45 -17.22
N GLY A 180 7.04 -29.62 -16.37
CA GLY A 180 7.79 -28.76 -15.44
C GLY A 180 7.07 -28.59 -14.11
N HIS A 181 7.24 -27.42 -13.51
CA HIS A 181 6.69 -27.07 -12.21
C HIS A 181 5.53 -26.07 -12.37
N THR A 182 4.51 -26.42 -13.17
CA THR A 182 3.45 -25.47 -13.51
C THR A 182 2.54 -25.22 -12.32
N THR A 183 2.41 -23.96 -11.95
CA THR A 183 1.50 -23.46 -10.92
C THR A 183 0.09 -23.28 -11.50
N GLN A 184 -0.03 -22.53 -12.60
CA GLN A 184 -1.30 -22.21 -13.26
C GLN A 184 -1.08 -21.84 -14.74
N ALA A 185 -2.12 -21.96 -15.56
CA ALA A 185 -2.13 -21.41 -16.92
C ALA A 185 -3.11 -20.23 -17.05
N ALA A 186 -2.79 -19.29 -17.93
CA ALA A 186 -3.70 -18.25 -18.38
C ALA A 186 -3.83 -18.31 -19.90
N PHE A 187 -5.07 -18.38 -20.40
CA PHE A 187 -5.38 -18.35 -21.83
C PHE A 187 -5.91 -16.97 -22.21
N PHE A 188 -5.29 -16.33 -23.21
CA PHE A 188 -5.62 -14.99 -23.69
C PHE A 188 -5.02 -14.78 -25.09
N ASP A 189 -5.56 -13.84 -25.85
CA ASP A 189 -5.12 -13.49 -27.22
C ASP A 189 -4.07 -12.37 -27.12
N TYR A 190 -2.78 -12.71 -27.05
CA TYR A 190 -1.75 -11.69 -26.77
C TYR A 190 -1.31 -10.92 -28.02
N ASP A 191 -1.51 -11.50 -29.21
CA ASP A 191 -1.15 -10.90 -30.49
C ASP A 191 -2.35 -10.41 -31.33
N ASN A 192 -3.56 -10.44 -30.74
CA ASN A 192 -4.82 -9.98 -31.31
C ASN A 192 -5.16 -10.67 -32.65
N ASP A 193 -4.72 -11.92 -32.84
CA ASP A 193 -4.98 -12.69 -34.06
C ASP A 193 -6.34 -13.43 -34.04
N GLY A 194 -7.00 -13.45 -32.88
CA GLY A 194 -8.33 -14.00 -32.68
C GLY A 194 -8.37 -15.46 -32.23
N ASP A 195 -7.24 -16.09 -31.93
CA ASP A 195 -7.18 -17.31 -31.13
C ASP A 195 -6.52 -17.10 -29.76
N LEU A 196 -6.67 -18.09 -28.86
CA LEU A 196 -6.18 -17.97 -27.48
C LEU A 196 -4.83 -18.65 -27.36
N ASP A 197 -3.84 -17.88 -26.95
CA ASP A 197 -2.50 -18.31 -26.56
C ASP A 197 -2.48 -18.76 -25.11
N CYS A 198 -1.33 -19.26 -24.65
CA CYS A 198 -1.20 -19.79 -23.29
C CYS A 198 0.08 -19.30 -22.62
N PHE A 199 -0.06 -18.65 -21.47
CA PHE A 199 1.04 -18.42 -20.55
C PHE A 199 1.03 -19.47 -19.45
N LEU A 200 2.16 -20.17 -19.26
CA LEU A 200 2.36 -21.11 -18.17
C LEU A 200 3.22 -20.45 -17.09
N LEU A 201 2.60 -20.21 -15.93
CA LEU A 201 3.28 -19.79 -14.72
C LEU A 201 3.94 -21.01 -14.08
N ASN A 202 5.25 -20.94 -13.84
CA ASN A 202 6.02 -22.00 -13.21
C ASN A 202 6.71 -21.51 -11.93
N HIS A 203 7.09 -22.45 -11.06
CA HIS A 203 7.84 -22.14 -9.84
C HIS A 203 9.16 -22.91 -9.76
N SER A 204 10.15 -22.30 -9.10
CA SER A 204 11.42 -22.95 -8.81
C SER A 204 11.38 -23.78 -7.53
N VAL A 205 11.88 -25.01 -7.63
CA VAL A 205 12.16 -25.91 -6.50
C VAL A 205 13.61 -25.79 -6.00
N VAL A 206 14.43 -24.94 -6.65
CA VAL A 206 15.81 -24.70 -6.26
C VAL A 206 15.82 -23.65 -5.16
N TYR A 207 16.10 -24.10 -3.93
CA TYR A 207 16.33 -23.21 -2.80
C TYR A 207 17.76 -22.65 -2.91
N ALA A 208 17.91 -21.42 -3.41
CA ALA A 208 19.18 -20.74 -3.34
C ALA A 208 19.32 -20.12 -1.93
N ASP A 209 20.12 -20.78 -1.08
CA ASP A 209 20.49 -20.20 0.22
C ASP A 209 21.14 -18.82 0.03
N ASP A 210 21.91 -18.65 -1.06
CA ASP A 210 22.53 -17.39 -1.47
C ASP A 210 21.61 -16.55 -2.37
N TYR A 211 21.54 -15.24 -2.09
CA TYR A 211 20.98 -14.26 -3.02
C TYR A 211 21.77 -14.28 -4.33
N LYS A 212 21.06 -14.37 -5.47
CA LYS A 212 21.64 -14.23 -6.80
C LYS A 212 21.36 -12.83 -7.32
N ASP A 213 22.30 -12.30 -8.08
CA ASP A 213 22.14 -11.06 -8.83
C ASP A 213 21.00 -11.19 -9.87
N VAL A 214 20.23 -10.12 -10.11
CA VAL A 214 19.09 -10.14 -11.05
C VAL A 214 19.48 -10.46 -12.49
N SER A 215 20.76 -10.38 -12.87
CA SER A 215 21.25 -10.91 -14.15
C SER A 215 20.96 -12.40 -14.35
N ALA A 216 20.71 -13.14 -13.26
CA ALA A 216 20.32 -14.54 -13.35
C ALA A 216 18.93 -14.77 -14.00
N ARG A 217 18.09 -13.73 -14.12
CA ARG A 217 16.82 -13.77 -14.90
C ARG A 217 17.03 -14.11 -16.38
N LYS A 218 18.24 -13.87 -16.91
CA LYS A 218 18.61 -14.15 -18.31
C LYS A 218 18.90 -15.62 -18.59
N PHE A 219 19.04 -16.46 -17.56
CA PHE A 219 19.35 -17.88 -17.75
C PHE A 219 18.08 -18.71 -17.68
N THR A 220 17.75 -19.35 -18.80
CA THR A 220 16.60 -20.23 -18.92
C THR A 220 16.75 -21.49 -18.06
N ASP A 221 15.69 -21.83 -17.32
CA ASP A 221 15.51 -23.13 -16.68
C ASP A 221 14.36 -23.88 -17.38
N PRO A 222 14.60 -25.12 -17.86
CA PRO A 222 13.62 -25.85 -18.68
C PRO A 222 12.43 -26.40 -17.89
N LEU A 223 12.49 -26.44 -16.55
CA LEU A 223 11.41 -26.98 -15.70
C LEU A 223 10.66 -25.90 -14.92
N SER A 224 11.39 -24.87 -14.49
CA SER A 224 10.90 -23.87 -13.52
C SER A 224 10.62 -22.50 -14.13
N GLY A 225 11.13 -22.22 -15.34
CA GLY A 225 10.92 -20.95 -16.00
C GLY A 225 9.52 -20.81 -16.59
N ASP A 226 8.93 -19.61 -16.51
CA ASP A 226 7.66 -19.29 -17.16
C ASP A 226 7.73 -19.48 -18.68
N LYS A 227 6.58 -19.74 -19.30
CA LYS A 227 6.46 -19.96 -20.74
C LYS A 227 5.34 -19.14 -21.35
N LEU A 228 5.59 -18.57 -22.53
CA LEU A 228 4.54 -18.08 -23.43
C LEU A 228 4.49 -18.98 -24.66
N LEU A 229 3.29 -19.52 -24.92
CA LEU A 229 3.03 -20.46 -26.00
C LEU A 229 2.00 -19.86 -26.95
N GLN A 230 2.42 -19.59 -28.20
CA GLN A 230 1.55 -19.06 -29.24
C GLN A 230 0.70 -20.17 -29.86
N ASN A 231 -0.59 -19.94 -30.05
CA ASN A 231 -1.50 -20.90 -30.65
C ASN A 231 -1.51 -20.78 -32.18
N ASN A 232 -1.00 -21.79 -32.87
CA ASN A 232 -1.00 -21.87 -34.33
C ASN A 232 -2.03 -22.90 -34.80
N ASN A 233 -3.31 -22.56 -34.73
CA ASN A 233 -4.44 -23.44 -35.12
C ASN A 233 -4.50 -24.76 -34.33
N GLY A 234 -4.50 -24.66 -33.00
CA GLY A 234 -4.55 -25.81 -32.08
C GLY A 234 -3.20 -26.48 -31.87
N ARG A 235 -2.10 -25.79 -32.20
CA ARG A 235 -0.72 -26.24 -31.98
C ARG A 235 0.05 -25.12 -31.28
N PHE A 236 0.43 -25.36 -30.03
CA PHE A 236 1.06 -24.36 -29.19
C PHE A 236 2.58 -24.39 -29.35
N GLU A 237 3.17 -23.28 -29.80
CA GLU A 237 4.61 -23.12 -30.04
C GLU A 237 5.24 -22.23 -28.98
N ASP A 238 6.37 -22.66 -28.40
CA ASP A 238 7.09 -21.88 -27.39
C ASP A 238 7.77 -20.65 -28.03
N VAL A 239 7.25 -19.46 -27.70
CA VAL A 239 7.76 -18.15 -28.16
C VAL A 239 8.42 -17.36 -27.04
N THR A 240 8.65 -17.98 -25.87
CA THR A 240 9.08 -17.32 -24.62
C THR A 240 10.29 -16.41 -24.79
N ASP A 241 11.36 -16.89 -25.44
CA ASP A 241 12.60 -16.13 -25.65
C ASP A 241 12.39 -14.96 -26.62
N HIS A 242 11.63 -15.18 -27.70
CA HIS A 242 11.30 -14.14 -28.67
C HIS A 242 10.43 -13.04 -28.06
N ALA A 243 9.45 -13.43 -27.25
CA ALA A 243 8.51 -12.53 -26.62
C ALA A 243 9.12 -11.73 -25.45
N GLY A 244 10.30 -12.09 -24.96
CA GLY A 244 10.98 -11.38 -23.87
C GLY A 244 10.51 -11.78 -22.47
N ILE A 245 9.92 -12.97 -22.31
CA ILE A 245 9.47 -13.48 -21.01
C ILE A 245 10.63 -14.12 -20.25
N PHE A 246 10.78 -13.77 -18.96
CA PHE A 246 11.80 -14.41 -18.12
C PHE A 246 11.44 -15.86 -17.81
N SER A 247 12.33 -16.78 -18.17
CA SER A 247 12.14 -18.22 -17.99
C SER A 247 13.21 -18.81 -17.05
N SER A 248 13.47 -18.16 -15.91
CA SER A 248 14.63 -18.49 -15.06
C SER A 248 14.31 -19.29 -13.79
N SER A 249 15.33 -19.99 -13.24
CA SER A 249 15.22 -20.76 -11.98
C SER A 249 15.12 -19.91 -10.70
N ILE A 250 15.16 -18.58 -10.82
CA ILE A 250 14.92 -17.67 -9.70
C ILE A 250 13.50 -17.10 -9.69
N GLY A 251 12.69 -17.41 -10.72
CA GLY A 251 11.24 -17.20 -10.69
C GLY A 251 10.56 -18.18 -9.73
N TYR A 252 9.76 -17.65 -8.81
CA TYR A 252 9.00 -18.39 -7.80
C TYR A 252 7.51 -18.15 -8.01
N GLY A 253 7.03 -18.38 -9.23
CA GLY A 253 5.71 -17.97 -9.70
C GLY A 253 4.54 -18.62 -8.95
N LEU A 254 3.75 -17.80 -8.25
CA LEU A 254 2.58 -18.24 -7.48
C LEU A 254 1.25 -17.61 -7.93
N GLY A 255 1.26 -16.43 -8.55
CA GLY A 255 0.07 -15.74 -9.05
C GLY A 255 0.25 -15.24 -10.47
N ILE A 256 -0.83 -15.28 -11.27
CA ILE A 256 -0.87 -14.73 -12.62
C ILE A 256 -2.22 -14.05 -12.87
N ALA A 257 -2.15 -12.82 -13.37
CA ALA A 257 -3.30 -12.08 -13.86
C ALA A 257 -2.97 -11.47 -15.23
N THR A 258 -3.97 -11.46 -16.12
CA THR A 258 -3.89 -10.84 -17.45
C THR A 258 -4.94 -9.75 -17.57
N GLY A 259 -4.58 -8.64 -18.21
CA GLY A 259 -5.39 -7.42 -18.25
C GLY A 259 -4.74 -6.37 -19.13
N ASP A 260 -5.53 -5.43 -19.66
CA ASP A 260 -5.00 -4.25 -20.36
C ASP A 260 -4.74 -3.14 -19.31
N LEU A 261 -3.50 -3.04 -18.80
CA LEU A 261 -3.15 -2.14 -17.69
C LEU A 261 -2.99 -0.69 -18.14
N ASN A 262 -2.70 -0.47 -19.43
CA ASN A 262 -2.43 0.85 -19.99
C ASN A 262 -3.55 1.35 -20.93
N ASN A 263 -4.62 0.56 -21.10
CA ASN A 263 -5.77 0.80 -21.97
C ASN A 263 -5.39 0.99 -23.46
N ASP A 264 -4.37 0.28 -23.94
CA ASP A 264 -3.90 0.34 -25.34
C ASP A 264 -4.53 -0.73 -26.26
N GLY A 265 -5.34 -1.63 -25.70
CA GLY A 265 -6.01 -2.71 -26.41
C GLY A 265 -5.20 -4.00 -26.54
N TRP A 266 -4.02 -4.08 -25.90
CA TRP A 266 -3.19 -5.27 -25.86
C TRP A 266 -3.13 -5.85 -24.44
N PRO A 267 -3.40 -7.15 -24.25
CA PRO A 267 -3.32 -7.75 -22.93
C PRO A 267 -1.88 -7.78 -22.38
N ASP A 268 -1.71 -7.28 -21.16
CA ASP A 268 -0.51 -7.33 -20.33
C ASP A 268 -0.56 -8.52 -19.36
N ILE A 269 0.57 -8.81 -18.69
CA ILE A 269 0.71 -9.92 -17.74
C ILE A 269 1.37 -9.43 -16.45
N TYR A 270 0.80 -9.77 -15.30
CA TYR A 270 1.46 -9.62 -14.00
C TYR A 270 1.70 -10.99 -13.35
N VAL A 271 2.92 -11.18 -12.85
CA VAL A 271 3.38 -12.40 -12.18
C VAL A 271 3.83 -12.08 -10.77
N SER A 272 3.22 -12.76 -9.80
CA SER A 272 3.65 -12.77 -8.41
C SER A 272 4.77 -13.80 -8.19
N ASN A 273 5.89 -13.37 -7.61
CA ASN A 273 6.98 -14.25 -7.22
C ASN A 273 7.15 -14.30 -5.70
N ASP A 274 7.23 -15.51 -5.14
CA ASP A 274 7.50 -15.72 -3.72
C ASP A 274 8.98 -15.49 -3.35
N PHE A 275 9.28 -15.58 -2.05
CA PHE A 275 10.60 -15.54 -1.45
C PHE A 275 11.38 -14.24 -1.67
N LYS A 276 12.35 -14.26 -2.60
CA LYS A 276 13.41 -13.25 -2.72
C LYS A 276 13.36 -12.51 -4.06
N GLU A 277 12.61 -13.05 -5.03
CA GLU A 277 12.53 -12.50 -6.39
C GLU A 277 11.50 -11.38 -6.47
N ASN A 278 11.68 -10.45 -7.42
CA ASN A 278 10.67 -9.42 -7.67
C ASN A 278 9.47 -10.02 -8.41
N ASP A 279 8.30 -9.43 -8.22
CA ASP A 279 7.20 -9.59 -9.17
C ASP A 279 7.59 -9.07 -10.57
N TYR A 280 6.96 -9.63 -11.62
CA TYR A 280 7.15 -9.21 -13.00
C TYR A 280 5.88 -8.58 -13.56
N CYS A 281 6.02 -7.49 -14.31
CA CYS A 281 4.92 -6.86 -15.02
C CYS A 281 5.32 -6.67 -16.47
N TYR A 282 4.74 -7.47 -17.35
CA TYR A 282 5.03 -7.50 -18.77
C TYR A 282 4.00 -6.66 -19.51
N ILE A 283 4.43 -5.51 -20.02
CA ILE A 283 3.61 -4.64 -20.87
C ILE A 283 3.77 -5.08 -22.33
N ASN A 284 2.66 -5.33 -23.00
CA ASN A 284 2.64 -5.80 -24.38
C ASN A 284 3.00 -4.66 -25.34
N ASN A 285 3.94 -4.91 -26.26
CA ASN A 285 4.36 -3.91 -27.24
C ASN A 285 3.51 -3.91 -28.52
N GLY A 286 2.51 -4.80 -28.64
CA GLY A 286 1.65 -4.95 -29.81
C GLY A 286 2.34 -5.50 -31.06
N ASN A 287 3.50 -6.15 -30.88
CA ASN A 287 4.32 -6.69 -31.96
C ASN A 287 4.80 -8.13 -31.71
N GLY A 288 4.13 -8.84 -30.80
CA GLY A 288 4.51 -10.19 -30.37
C GLY A 288 5.57 -10.22 -29.26
N THR A 289 5.95 -9.07 -28.69
CA THR A 289 6.94 -8.98 -27.60
C THR A 289 6.40 -8.19 -26.41
N PHE A 290 6.98 -8.42 -25.24
CA PHE A 290 6.69 -7.72 -24.00
C PHE A 290 7.91 -6.94 -23.50
N ALA A 291 7.65 -5.85 -22.80
CA ALA A 291 8.64 -5.17 -21.97
C ALA A 291 8.34 -5.48 -20.49
N GLU A 292 9.33 -5.99 -19.75
CA GLU A 292 9.22 -6.09 -18.29
C GLU A 292 9.43 -4.70 -17.67
N ARG A 293 8.42 -4.17 -16.97
CA ARG A 293 8.33 -2.78 -16.50
C ARG A 293 7.96 -2.66 -15.02
N CYS A 294 8.07 -3.72 -14.22
CA CYS A 294 7.63 -3.71 -12.82
C CYS A 294 8.30 -2.57 -12.02
N ASN A 295 9.62 -2.41 -12.13
CA ASN A 295 10.33 -1.33 -11.43
C ASN A 295 9.99 0.08 -11.95
N ASP A 296 9.46 0.18 -13.18
CA ASP A 296 9.06 1.45 -13.78
C ASP A 296 7.62 1.84 -13.41
N LEU A 297 6.76 0.87 -13.13
CA LEU A 297 5.35 1.10 -12.85
C LEU A 297 5.04 1.15 -11.36
N PHE A 298 5.75 0.37 -10.54
CA PHE A 298 5.48 0.22 -9.11
C PHE A 298 6.61 0.83 -8.26
N GLY A 299 6.27 1.55 -7.19
CA GLY A 299 7.26 2.05 -6.22
C GLY A 299 7.91 0.94 -5.41
N HIS A 300 7.11 -0.07 -5.05
CA HIS A 300 7.51 -1.29 -4.37
C HIS A 300 6.48 -2.40 -4.59
N ASN A 301 6.85 -3.64 -4.27
CA ASN A 301 5.98 -4.81 -4.35
C ASN A 301 5.86 -5.53 -2.99
N SER A 302 4.97 -6.51 -2.93
CA SER A 302 4.96 -7.48 -1.84
C SER A 302 6.27 -8.29 -1.86
N ARG A 303 6.68 -8.78 -0.68
CA ARG A 303 7.91 -9.55 -0.52
C ARG A 303 7.67 -11.04 -0.75
N PHE A 304 6.57 -11.54 -0.22
CA PHE A 304 6.19 -12.94 -0.32
C PHE A 304 4.95 -13.02 -1.21
N SER A 305 5.04 -12.51 -2.45
CA SER A 305 3.88 -12.39 -3.33
C SER A 305 3.30 -13.77 -3.68
N MET A 306 2.06 -14.02 -3.26
CA MET A 306 1.29 -15.23 -3.53
C MET A 306 0.28 -14.99 -4.65
N GLY A 307 -0.97 -15.43 -4.53
CA GLY A 307 -1.98 -15.18 -5.56
C GLY A 307 -2.28 -13.69 -5.76
N ASN A 308 -2.83 -13.37 -6.92
CA ASN A 308 -3.16 -12.02 -7.33
C ASN A 308 -4.49 -11.95 -8.08
N ASP A 309 -5.07 -10.76 -8.14
CA ASP A 309 -6.26 -10.49 -8.96
C ASP A 309 -6.20 -9.07 -9.53
N MET A 310 -6.83 -8.88 -10.69
CA MET A 310 -6.98 -7.58 -11.35
C MET A 310 -8.45 -7.22 -11.51
N ALA A 311 -8.80 -6.00 -11.11
CA ALA A 311 -10.12 -5.42 -11.34
C ALA A 311 -10.03 -3.90 -11.22
N ASP A 312 -10.91 -3.19 -11.92
CA ASP A 312 -11.21 -1.80 -11.64
C ASP A 312 -12.03 -1.75 -10.33
N TYR A 313 -11.35 -1.67 -9.19
CA TYR A 313 -12.00 -1.79 -7.88
C TYR A 313 -12.62 -0.47 -7.45
N ASN A 314 -12.05 0.66 -7.90
CA ASN A 314 -12.54 2.01 -7.58
C ASN A 314 -13.51 2.58 -8.65
N ASN A 315 -13.77 1.83 -9.72
CA ASN A 315 -14.66 2.18 -10.83
C ASN A 315 -14.21 3.42 -11.61
N ASP A 316 -12.90 3.63 -11.78
CA ASP A 316 -12.33 4.76 -12.54
C ASP A 316 -11.98 4.42 -14.01
N GLY A 317 -12.12 3.15 -14.39
CA GLY A 317 -11.90 2.64 -15.75
C GLY A 317 -10.49 2.12 -16.01
N TRP A 318 -9.63 2.10 -14.99
CA TRP A 318 -8.31 1.50 -15.04
C TRP A 318 -8.28 0.21 -14.22
N LEU A 319 -7.61 -0.83 -14.73
CA LEU A 319 -7.42 -2.05 -13.96
C LEU A 319 -6.40 -1.83 -12.84
N ASP A 320 -6.82 -2.08 -11.61
CA ASP A 320 -5.97 -2.12 -10.44
C ASP A 320 -5.53 -3.56 -10.14
N LEU A 321 -4.60 -3.72 -9.20
CA LEU A 321 -4.01 -5.01 -8.87
C LEU A 321 -3.93 -5.21 -7.36
N ILE A 322 -4.27 -6.41 -6.89
CA ILE A 322 -3.96 -6.86 -5.53
C ILE A 322 -3.00 -8.06 -5.57
N THR A 323 -1.98 -8.04 -4.71
CA THR A 323 -1.12 -9.19 -4.41
C THR A 323 -1.19 -9.53 -2.94
N LEU A 324 -1.12 -10.82 -2.62
CA LEU A 324 -1.19 -11.32 -1.26
C LEU A 324 0.20 -11.68 -0.70
N ASP A 325 0.30 -11.64 0.62
CA ASP A 325 1.48 -11.95 1.44
C ASP A 325 1.03 -12.73 2.69
N MET A 326 1.91 -12.88 3.67
CA MET A 326 1.76 -13.67 4.90
C MET A 326 1.75 -12.80 6.17
N LEU A 327 1.68 -11.47 6.07
CA LEU A 327 1.62 -10.56 7.21
C LEU A 327 0.35 -10.77 8.06
N SER A 328 0.52 -11.16 9.34
CA SER A 328 -0.60 -11.40 10.25
C SER A 328 -1.02 -10.15 11.03
N LYS A 329 -2.34 -9.97 11.22
CA LYS A 329 -2.90 -8.97 12.16
C LYS A 329 -2.81 -9.41 13.62
N ASP A 330 -2.68 -10.72 13.88
CA ASP A 330 -2.57 -11.25 15.24
C ASP A 330 -1.18 -10.93 15.82
N GLU A 331 -1.15 -10.19 16.93
CA GLU A 331 0.10 -9.69 17.51
C GLU A 331 1.05 -10.81 17.97
N LYS A 332 0.52 -11.97 18.35
CA LYS A 332 1.35 -13.11 18.73
C LYS A 332 1.99 -13.71 17.49
N ILE A 333 1.23 -13.99 16.44
CA ILE A 333 1.77 -14.52 15.18
C ILE A 333 2.74 -13.54 14.53
N LEU A 334 2.37 -12.25 14.48
CA LEU A 334 3.20 -11.18 13.91
C LEU A 334 4.58 -11.12 14.55
N LYS A 335 4.65 -11.21 15.89
CA LYS A 335 5.92 -11.07 16.63
C LYS A 335 6.70 -12.38 16.79
N SER A 336 6.14 -13.51 16.35
CA SER A 336 6.84 -14.82 16.33
C SER A 336 7.21 -15.29 14.93
N SER A 337 6.85 -14.54 13.88
CA SER A 337 7.06 -14.92 12.48
C SER A 337 8.17 -14.10 11.81
N VAL A 338 8.82 -14.67 10.80
CA VAL A 338 9.70 -13.94 9.87
C VAL A 338 8.93 -12.79 9.23
N ALA A 339 9.56 -11.63 9.15
CA ALA A 339 9.05 -10.40 8.56
C ALA A 339 10.07 -9.86 7.54
N ASP A 340 10.26 -8.55 7.51
CA ASP A 340 11.19 -7.87 6.62
C ASP A 340 12.67 -8.11 6.95
N ASP A 341 13.53 -7.90 5.95
CA ASP A 341 14.99 -7.93 6.14
C ASP A 341 15.44 -6.87 7.14
N ASP A 342 16.57 -7.12 7.80
CA ASP A 342 17.30 -6.05 8.47
C ASP A 342 17.84 -5.04 7.44
N MET A 343 18.09 -3.80 7.88
CA MET A 343 18.57 -2.71 7.01
C MET A 343 19.79 -3.08 6.16
N GLY A 344 20.75 -3.85 6.70
CA GLY A 344 21.95 -4.24 5.98
C GLY A 344 21.64 -5.16 4.80
N THR A 345 20.83 -6.20 5.05
CA THR A 345 20.39 -7.14 4.01
C THR A 345 19.52 -6.44 2.96
N TYR A 346 18.59 -5.58 3.39
CA TYR A 346 17.72 -4.78 2.53
C TYR A 346 18.55 -3.90 1.57
N ASN A 347 19.48 -3.11 2.10
CA ASN A 347 20.34 -2.23 1.31
C ASN A 347 21.24 -3.03 0.35
N TYR A 348 21.77 -4.17 0.79
CA TYR A 348 22.62 -5.01 -0.05
C TYR A 348 21.86 -5.61 -1.24
N LYS A 349 20.62 -6.11 -1.04
CA LYS A 349 19.78 -6.62 -2.14
C LYS A 349 19.56 -5.56 -3.22
N HIS A 350 19.24 -4.35 -2.81
CA HIS A 350 18.93 -3.26 -3.74
C HIS A 350 20.20 -2.73 -4.43
N ASN A 351 21.21 -2.33 -3.65
CA ASN A 351 22.39 -1.62 -4.16
C ASN A 351 23.37 -2.53 -4.90
N ASN A 352 23.44 -3.83 -4.55
CA ASN A 352 24.44 -4.74 -5.10
C ASN A 352 23.87 -5.80 -6.04
N PHE A 353 22.59 -6.18 -5.90
CA PHE A 353 21.98 -7.24 -6.71
C PHE A 353 20.84 -6.78 -7.61
N GLY A 354 20.43 -5.50 -7.54
CA GLY A 354 19.44 -4.92 -8.46
C GLY A 354 17.98 -5.32 -8.18
N PHE A 355 17.69 -5.88 -7.00
CA PHE A 355 16.31 -6.13 -6.59
C PHE A 355 15.54 -4.83 -6.38
N ASN A 356 14.22 -4.90 -6.56
CA ASN A 356 13.35 -3.75 -6.27
C ASN A 356 13.05 -3.70 -4.77
N TYR A 357 12.39 -2.64 -4.34
CA TYR A 357 11.86 -2.52 -2.99
C TYR A 357 10.71 -3.50 -2.77
N GLN A 358 10.78 -4.25 -1.68
CA GLN A 358 9.82 -5.28 -1.32
C GLN A 358 9.54 -5.24 0.18
N PHE A 359 8.27 -5.37 0.56
CA PHE A 359 7.85 -5.35 1.96
C PHE A 359 6.82 -6.45 2.26
N SER A 360 6.90 -7.00 3.46
CA SER A 360 6.08 -8.13 3.92
C SER A 360 4.67 -7.66 4.27
N LYS A 361 3.81 -7.51 3.25
CA LYS A 361 2.39 -7.16 3.33
C LYS A 361 1.71 -7.38 1.99
N ASN A 362 0.39 -7.56 2.00
CA ASN A 362 -0.39 -7.45 0.78
C ASN A 362 -0.17 -6.06 0.15
N CYS A 363 -0.20 -5.97 -1.17
CA CYS A 363 -0.17 -4.69 -1.88
C CYS A 363 -1.44 -4.52 -2.69
N LEU A 364 -2.08 -3.35 -2.58
CA LEU A 364 -3.25 -2.95 -3.34
C LEU A 364 -2.82 -1.76 -4.20
N GLN A 365 -2.46 -2.06 -5.43
CA GLN A 365 -1.85 -1.15 -6.39
C GLN A 365 -2.95 -0.48 -7.23
N GLN A 366 -3.26 0.78 -6.90
CA GLN A 366 -4.20 1.59 -7.67
C GLN A 366 -3.52 2.15 -8.92
N ASN A 367 -4.15 2.01 -10.08
CA ASN A 367 -3.61 2.41 -11.38
C ASN A 367 -3.79 3.92 -11.65
N MET A 368 -2.68 4.63 -11.83
CA MET A 368 -2.65 6.07 -12.10
C MET A 368 -2.53 6.38 -13.58
N GLY A 369 -3.37 5.75 -14.41
CA GLY A 369 -3.44 6.04 -15.84
C GLY A 369 -2.40 5.31 -16.69
N GLY A 370 -2.08 4.07 -16.34
CA GLY A 370 -1.20 3.17 -17.10
C GLY A 370 0.31 3.45 -16.97
N GLN A 371 0.70 4.43 -16.15
CA GLN A 371 2.10 4.87 -16.05
C GLN A 371 2.70 4.75 -14.64
N TYR A 372 1.86 4.62 -13.62
CA TYR A 372 2.29 4.45 -12.24
C TYR A 372 1.21 3.76 -11.43
N PHE A 373 1.60 3.03 -10.39
CA PHE A 373 0.70 2.40 -9.45
C PHE A 373 1.00 2.85 -8.02
N GLN A 374 -0.06 3.13 -7.27
CA GLN A 374 0.03 3.56 -5.87
C GLN A 374 -0.42 2.42 -4.96
N ASP A 375 0.47 1.92 -4.13
CA ASP A 375 0.05 0.98 -3.09
C ASP A 375 -0.71 1.71 -1.98
N LYS A 376 -1.96 1.27 -1.75
CA LYS A 376 -2.86 1.79 -0.72
C LYS A 376 -3.25 0.74 0.32
N SER A 377 -2.59 -0.42 0.37
CA SER A 377 -3.08 -1.56 1.16
C SER A 377 -3.22 -1.27 2.66
N LEU A 378 -2.35 -0.44 3.24
CA LEU A 378 -2.42 -0.05 4.65
C LEU A 378 -3.60 0.89 4.92
N GLN A 379 -3.77 1.91 4.08
CA GLN A 379 -4.90 2.84 4.16
C GLN A 379 -6.24 2.14 3.90
N ALA A 380 -6.26 1.21 2.94
CA ALA A 380 -7.45 0.49 2.53
C ALA A 380 -7.84 -0.64 3.51
N GLY A 381 -6.99 -0.98 4.47
CA GLY A 381 -7.29 -1.97 5.52
C GLY A 381 -7.08 -3.43 5.12
N VAL A 382 -6.38 -3.69 4.01
CA VAL A 382 -6.19 -5.04 3.44
C VAL A 382 -4.74 -5.53 3.46
N ALA A 383 -3.82 -4.80 4.09
CA ALA A 383 -2.39 -5.12 4.12
C ALA A 383 -2.02 -6.42 4.86
N ALA A 384 -2.84 -6.89 5.79
CA ALA A 384 -2.49 -7.97 6.73
C ALA A 384 -3.62 -9.00 6.91
N THR A 385 -3.54 -10.11 6.17
CA THR A 385 -4.51 -11.21 6.20
C THR A 385 -3.93 -12.53 6.69
N ASP A 386 -2.68 -12.55 7.20
CA ASP A 386 -1.91 -13.77 7.52
C ASP A 386 -1.62 -14.58 6.24
N TRP A 387 -1.31 -15.87 6.34
CA TRP A 387 -0.90 -16.70 5.20
C TRP A 387 -1.99 -16.85 4.14
N SER A 388 -1.95 -16.00 3.11
CA SER A 388 -3.06 -15.79 2.19
C SER A 388 -2.76 -16.35 0.79
N TRP A 389 -3.81 -16.81 0.07
CA TRP A 389 -3.64 -17.49 -1.23
C TRP A 389 -4.42 -16.83 -2.38
N ALA A 390 -5.75 -16.94 -2.41
CA ALA A 390 -6.57 -16.46 -3.54
C ALA A 390 -7.30 -15.17 -3.16
N PRO A 391 -6.94 -14.01 -3.74
CA PRO A 391 -7.78 -12.82 -3.72
C PRO A 391 -8.83 -12.92 -4.84
N LEU A 392 -10.06 -12.50 -4.57
CA LEU A 392 -11.13 -12.41 -5.59
C LEU A 392 -11.89 -11.11 -5.45
N PHE A 393 -11.76 -10.24 -6.46
CA PHE A 393 -12.60 -9.05 -6.61
C PHE A 393 -13.91 -9.41 -7.31
N ALA A 394 -15.03 -9.16 -6.62
CA ALA A 394 -16.37 -9.31 -7.18
C ALA A 394 -17.37 -8.46 -6.39
N ASP A 395 -18.49 -8.08 -7.01
CA ASP A 395 -19.58 -7.40 -6.32
C ASP A 395 -20.50 -8.43 -5.65
N PHE A 396 -20.12 -8.91 -4.47
CA PHE A 396 -20.85 -9.95 -3.75
C PHE A 396 -22.18 -9.45 -3.16
N ASN A 397 -22.26 -8.15 -2.88
CA ASN A 397 -23.42 -7.53 -2.25
C ASN A 397 -24.35 -6.80 -3.24
N ASN A 398 -23.99 -6.79 -4.52
CA ASN A 398 -24.68 -6.17 -5.65
C ASN A 398 -24.91 -4.66 -5.51
N ASP A 399 -23.99 -3.88 -4.92
CA ASP A 399 -24.10 -2.40 -4.82
C ASP A 399 -23.35 -1.61 -5.89
N GLY A 400 -22.70 -2.30 -6.82
CA GLY A 400 -21.87 -1.73 -7.87
C GLY A 400 -20.41 -1.53 -7.47
N LYS A 401 -20.00 -1.99 -6.28
CA LYS A 401 -18.64 -1.88 -5.75
C LYS A 401 -17.96 -3.24 -5.73
N LYS A 402 -16.64 -3.28 -5.93
CA LYS A 402 -15.89 -4.54 -5.89
C LYS A 402 -15.53 -4.88 -4.45
N ASP A 403 -16.21 -5.87 -3.88
CA ASP A 403 -15.86 -6.51 -2.61
C ASP A 403 -14.66 -7.45 -2.81
N LEU A 404 -14.05 -7.90 -1.71
CA LEU A 404 -12.83 -8.71 -1.75
C LEU A 404 -12.92 -9.93 -0.82
N PHE A 405 -12.77 -11.13 -1.40
CA PHE A 405 -12.57 -12.38 -0.65
C PHE A 405 -11.11 -12.80 -0.69
N ILE A 406 -10.58 -13.33 0.44
CA ILE A 406 -9.22 -13.86 0.53
C ILE A 406 -9.21 -15.21 1.23
N SER A 407 -8.77 -16.26 0.53
CA SER A 407 -8.55 -17.58 1.13
C SER A 407 -7.25 -17.66 1.93
N ASN A 408 -7.25 -18.44 3.01
CA ASN A 408 -6.19 -18.43 4.00
C ASN A 408 -5.78 -19.80 4.58
N GLY A 409 -4.56 -19.82 5.08
CA GLY A 409 -3.98 -20.87 5.90
C GLY A 409 -2.90 -21.69 5.19
N PHE A 410 -1.90 -22.10 5.95
CA PHE A 410 -0.84 -23.00 5.49
C PHE A 410 -0.58 -24.03 6.57
N LYS A 411 -0.42 -25.32 6.21
CA LYS A 411 -0.49 -26.42 7.18
C LYS A 411 0.47 -26.23 8.37
N TYR A 412 1.67 -25.73 8.10
CA TYR A 412 2.74 -25.56 9.08
C TYR A 412 3.38 -24.18 8.96
N ARG A 413 3.51 -23.45 10.07
CA ARG A 413 4.16 -22.13 10.12
C ARG A 413 5.68 -22.26 10.05
N VAL A 414 6.21 -22.53 8.85
CA VAL A 414 7.66 -22.58 8.59
C VAL A 414 8.36 -21.24 8.77
N ASN A 415 7.59 -20.16 8.81
CA ASN A 415 8.06 -18.82 9.14
C ASN A 415 8.21 -18.58 10.65
N ASP A 416 7.90 -19.53 11.53
CA ASP A 416 8.07 -19.37 12.97
C ASP A 416 9.57 -19.24 13.34
N LEU A 417 9.92 -18.14 14.00
CA LEU A 417 11.31 -17.79 14.30
C LEU A 417 11.95 -18.74 15.31
N ASP A 418 11.19 -19.24 16.29
CA ASP A 418 11.71 -20.22 17.26
C ASP A 418 11.98 -21.57 16.60
N PHE A 419 11.11 -21.99 15.69
CA PHE A 419 11.33 -23.18 14.85
C PHE A 419 12.57 -23.04 13.97
N ASN A 420 12.74 -21.89 13.30
CA ASN A 420 13.90 -21.65 12.45
C ASN A 420 15.22 -21.75 13.23
N VAL A 421 15.29 -21.15 14.42
CA VAL A 421 16.45 -21.28 15.33
C VAL A 421 16.67 -22.73 15.76
N PHE A 422 15.60 -23.45 16.10
CA PHE A 422 15.68 -24.85 16.54
C PHE A 422 16.18 -25.79 15.44
N VAL A 423 15.66 -25.64 14.20
CA VAL A 423 16.04 -26.48 13.06
C VAL A 423 17.48 -26.23 12.66
N GLN A 424 17.88 -24.97 12.49
CA GLN A 424 19.26 -24.63 12.15
C GLN A 424 20.24 -25.21 13.18
N GLY A 425 19.96 -25.03 14.48
CA GLY A 425 20.78 -25.60 15.54
C GLY A 425 20.86 -27.13 15.55
N THR A 426 19.77 -27.81 15.16
CA THR A 426 19.73 -29.27 15.08
C THR A 426 20.50 -29.80 13.86
N ILE A 427 20.32 -29.18 12.69
CA ILE A 427 21.04 -29.53 11.46
C ILE A 427 22.55 -29.38 11.67
N VAL A 428 22.99 -28.23 12.18
CA VAL A 428 24.41 -27.95 12.44
C VAL A 428 25.00 -28.97 13.42
N ARG A 429 24.29 -29.28 14.51
CA ARG A 429 24.74 -30.29 15.49
C ARG A 429 24.85 -31.68 14.87
N ASN A 430 23.86 -32.12 14.10
CA ASN A 430 23.86 -33.43 13.47
C ASN A 430 24.97 -33.55 12.41
N GLN A 431 25.22 -32.49 11.63
CA GLN A 431 26.35 -32.42 10.70
C GLN A 431 27.69 -32.53 11.45
N GLN A 432 27.88 -31.78 12.54
CA GLN A 432 29.08 -31.88 13.37
C GLN A 432 29.27 -33.28 14.00
N GLN A 433 28.19 -34.02 14.23
CA GLN A 433 28.19 -35.35 14.84
C GLN A 433 28.07 -36.51 13.83
N ASN A 434 28.05 -36.24 12.51
CA ASN A 434 27.80 -37.23 11.45
C ASN A 434 26.52 -38.06 11.67
N LEU A 435 25.47 -37.46 12.24
CA LEU A 435 24.18 -38.10 12.48
C LEU A 435 23.20 -37.82 11.34
N ALA A 436 22.41 -38.81 10.95
CA ALA A 436 21.30 -38.62 10.03
C ALA A 436 20.18 -37.79 10.70
N THR A 437 19.65 -36.80 10.00
CA THR A 437 18.56 -35.97 10.51
C THR A 437 17.21 -36.58 10.15
N ASN A 438 16.41 -36.94 11.15
CA ASN A 438 15.03 -37.40 10.93
C ASN A 438 14.12 -36.20 10.62
N LYS A 439 13.92 -35.95 9.32
CA LYS A 439 13.18 -34.79 8.80
C LYS A 439 11.71 -34.77 9.23
N LEU A 440 11.02 -35.91 9.22
CA LEU A 440 9.60 -35.99 9.62
C LEU A 440 9.39 -35.68 11.11
N GLU A 441 10.31 -36.09 11.98
CA GLU A 441 10.26 -35.74 13.41
C GLU A 441 10.52 -34.24 13.67
N LEU A 442 11.25 -33.56 12.77
CA LEU A 442 11.38 -32.10 12.84
C LEU A 442 10.09 -31.40 12.40
N ILE A 443 9.45 -31.86 11.31
CA ILE A 443 8.20 -31.29 10.79
C ILE A 443 7.08 -31.35 11.84
N LYS A 444 6.99 -32.45 12.60
CA LYS A 444 6.00 -32.62 13.69
C LYS A 444 6.10 -31.57 14.80
N LYS A 445 7.19 -30.80 14.87
CA LYS A 445 7.40 -29.74 15.87
C LYS A 445 6.99 -28.36 15.37
N ILE A 446 6.65 -28.22 14.08
CA ILE A 446 6.23 -26.93 13.51
C ILE A 446 4.82 -26.60 14.02
N PRO A 447 4.56 -25.36 14.47
CA PRO A 447 3.21 -24.93 14.79
C PRO A 447 2.26 -25.05 13.59
N GLY A 448 0.99 -25.38 13.85
CA GLY A 448 -0.02 -25.38 12.80
C GLY A 448 -0.35 -23.96 12.32
N GLY A 449 -0.70 -23.81 11.04
CA GLY A 449 -1.00 -22.50 10.42
C GLY A 449 -2.40 -22.39 9.82
N LYS A 450 -3.40 -23.02 10.43
CA LYS A 450 -4.81 -22.78 10.05
C LYS A 450 -5.20 -21.34 10.36
N VAL A 451 -5.87 -20.69 9.40
CA VAL A 451 -6.32 -19.30 9.49
C VAL A 451 -7.72 -19.23 8.89
N ALA A 452 -8.58 -18.35 9.41
CA ALA A 452 -9.90 -18.13 8.84
C ALA A 452 -9.77 -17.31 7.53
N ASP A 453 -10.66 -17.57 6.58
CA ASP A 453 -10.73 -16.78 5.35
C ASP A 453 -11.20 -15.34 5.67
N TYR A 454 -10.83 -14.38 4.83
CA TYR A 454 -11.25 -12.98 5.01
C TYR A 454 -12.28 -12.59 3.96
N PHE A 455 -13.22 -11.76 4.38
CA PHE A 455 -14.22 -11.17 3.49
C PHE A 455 -14.36 -9.68 3.81
N TYR A 456 -14.25 -8.87 2.76
CA TYR A 456 -14.22 -7.43 2.84
C TYR A 456 -15.32 -6.82 1.99
N LEU A 457 -16.07 -5.89 2.56
CA LEU A 457 -16.94 -5.00 1.79
C LEU A 457 -16.21 -3.70 1.47
N GLN A 458 -16.32 -3.21 0.23
CA GLN A 458 -15.74 -1.91 -0.11
C GLN A 458 -16.52 -0.78 0.57
N ASN A 459 -15.82 0.21 1.13
CA ASN A 459 -16.42 1.37 1.75
C ASN A 459 -16.48 2.59 0.79
N GLU A 460 -16.99 3.73 1.26
CA GLU A 460 -17.14 4.93 0.43
C GLU A 460 -15.80 5.64 0.11
N ASP A 461 -14.75 5.39 0.90
CA ASP A 461 -13.45 6.07 0.78
C ASP A 461 -12.44 5.25 -0.05
N GLU A 462 -12.93 4.33 -0.91
CA GLU A 462 -12.13 3.36 -1.69
C GLU A 462 -11.29 2.41 -0.82
N GLY A 463 -11.65 2.25 0.45
CA GLY A 463 -11.07 1.26 1.36
C GLY A 463 -11.98 0.04 1.54
N PHE A 464 -11.63 -0.81 2.50
CA PHE A 464 -12.36 -2.03 2.80
C PHE A 464 -12.65 -2.18 4.30
N ASN A 465 -13.85 -2.65 4.62
CA ASN A 465 -14.22 -3.06 5.97
C ASN A 465 -14.11 -4.58 6.09
N ASP A 466 -13.39 -5.07 7.10
CA ASP A 466 -13.33 -6.51 7.41
C ASP A 466 -14.67 -6.99 7.98
N GLU A 467 -15.41 -7.71 7.16
CA GLU A 467 -16.74 -8.25 7.47
C GLU A 467 -16.73 -9.77 7.60
N SER A 468 -15.56 -10.37 7.86
CA SER A 468 -15.36 -11.83 7.90
C SER A 468 -16.30 -12.51 8.92
N GLU A 469 -16.55 -11.88 10.07
CA GLU A 469 -17.50 -12.41 11.06
C GLU A 469 -18.95 -12.39 10.55
N LEU A 470 -19.39 -11.28 9.93
CA LEU A 470 -20.73 -11.18 9.36
C LEU A 470 -20.89 -12.11 8.16
N ALA A 471 -19.82 -12.33 7.40
CA ALA A 471 -19.79 -13.25 6.29
C ALA A 471 -19.83 -14.72 6.72
N GLY A 472 -19.47 -15.03 7.96
CA GLY A 472 -19.44 -16.39 8.51
C GLY A 472 -18.09 -17.10 8.35
N PHE A 473 -17.02 -16.37 8.02
CA PHE A 473 -15.66 -16.87 7.91
C PHE A 473 -14.90 -16.71 9.25
N THR A 474 -15.34 -17.44 10.27
CA THR A 474 -14.70 -17.41 11.61
C THR A 474 -13.92 -18.66 11.94
N GLU A 475 -14.15 -19.76 11.22
CA GLU A 475 -13.47 -21.03 11.47
C GLU A 475 -12.09 -21.05 10.79
N PRO A 476 -11.00 -21.34 11.51
CA PRO A 476 -9.69 -21.51 10.90
C PRO A 476 -9.63 -22.74 10.00
N THR A 477 -9.23 -22.55 8.74
CA THR A 477 -9.14 -23.61 7.73
C THR A 477 -7.78 -23.60 7.02
N LEU A 478 -7.64 -24.44 5.99
CA LEU A 478 -6.52 -24.45 5.04
C LEU A 478 -7.13 -24.29 3.65
N SER A 479 -7.61 -23.09 3.37
CA SER A 479 -8.23 -22.73 2.09
C SER A 479 -7.15 -22.24 1.13
N ASN A 480 -7.15 -22.76 -0.10
CA ASN A 480 -6.16 -22.41 -1.12
C ASN A 480 -6.86 -21.81 -2.35
N GLY A 481 -7.04 -22.57 -3.43
CA GLY A 481 -7.75 -22.08 -4.61
C GLY A 481 -9.22 -21.73 -4.32
N ALA A 482 -9.72 -20.67 -4.93
CA ALA A 482 -11.09 -20.23 -4.81
C ALA A 482 -11.63 -19.67 -6.14
N ALA A 483 -12.94 -19.75 -6.32
CA ALA A 483 -13.67 -19.17 -7.44
C ALA A 483 -15.06 -18.70 -6.97
N TYR A 484 -15.71 -17.86 -7.78
CA TYR A 484 -17.09 -17.44 -7.59
C TYR A 484 -17.93 -17.72 -8.84
N ALA A 485 -19.24 -17.92 -8.63
CA ALA A 485 -20.27 -18.06 -9.68
C ALA A 485 -21.65 -17.91 -9.06
N ASP A 486 -22.69 -17.63 -9.85
CA ASP A 486 -24.09 -17.71 -9.41
C ASP A 486 -24.60 -19.15 -9.60
N LEU A 487 -24.43 -20.00 -8.58
CA LEU A 487 -24.63 -21.46 -8.72
C LEU A 487 -26.11 -21.87 -8.79
N ASP A 488 -27.02 -21.02 -8.33
CA ASP A 488 -28.46 -21.26 -8.39
C ASP A 488 -29.23 -20.27 -9.27
N ASN A 489 -28.51 -19.42 -10.02
CA ASN A 489 -29.04 -18.42 -10.94
C ASN A 489 -30.00 -17.42 -10.26
N ASP A 490 -29.70 -17.03 -9.02
CA ASP A 490 -30.52 -16.12 -8.22
C ASP A 490 -30.06 -14.65 -8.27
N GLY A 491 -28.99 -14.37 -9.00
CA GLY A 491 -28.39 -13.05 -9.16
C GLY A 491 -27.38 -12.69 -8.10
N ARG A 492 -26.97 -13.63 -7.23
CA ARG A 492 -25.93 -13.42 -6.21
C ARG A 492 -24.77 -14.35 -6.44
N LEU A 493 -23.55 -13.80 -6.36
CA LEU A 493 -22.34 -14.59 -6.52
C LEU A 493 -22.07 -15.42 -5.27
N ASP A 494 -22.00 -16.73 -5.45
CA ASP A 494 -21.60 -17.73 -4.47
C ASP A 494 -20.08 -17.96 -4.48
N LEU A 495 -19.57 -18.59 -3.42
CA LEU A 495 -18.14 -18.88 -3.27
C LEU A 495 -17.84 -20.39 -3.25
N ILE A 496 -16.81 -20.79 -3.97
CA ILE A 496 -16.29 -22.16 -4.06
C ILE A 496 -14.83 -22.14 -3.62
N VAL A 497 -14.47 -22.96 -2.64
CA VAL A 497 -13.13 -22.96 -2.02
C VAL A 497 -12.56 -24.39 -1.94
N ASN A 498 -11.39 -24.60 -2.55
CA ASN A 498 -10.61 -25.81 -2.40
C ASN A 498 -9.84 -25.78 -1.06
N ARG A 499 -9.90 -26.89 -0.31
CA ARG A 499 -9.31 -26.99 1.02
C ARG A 499 -8.38 -28.18 1.16
N LEU A 500 -7.25 -27.95 1.80
CA LEU A 500 -6.37 -28.99 2.28
C LEU A 500 -6.89 -29.64 3.57
N ASP A 501 -6.75 -30.95 3.66
CA ASP A 501 -7.07 -31.76 4.84
C ASP A 501 -8.51 -31.55 5.38
N GLY A 502 -9.42 -31.10 4.52
CA GLY A 502 -10.82 -30.79 4.87
C GLY A 502 -11.76 -30.81 3.65
N PRO A 503 -13.08 -30.85 3.87
CA PRO A 503 -14.05 -30.79 2.78
C PRO A 503 -13.99 -29.44 2.08
N ALA A 504 -14.20 -29.44 0.76
CA ALA A 504 -14.35 -28.20 -0.02
C ALA A 504 -15.46 -27.30 0.57
N GLY A 505 -15.23 -25.99 0.50
CA GLY A 505 -16.20 -24.99 0.90
C GLY A 505 -17.14 -24.64 -0.26
N ILE A 506 -18.44 -24.83 -0.08
CA ILE A 506 -19.49 -24.38 -1.01
C ILE A 506 -20.36 -23.41 -0.23
N TYR A 507 -20.37 -22.15 -0.62
CA TYR A 507 -20.94 -21.05 0.16
C TYR A 507 -22.05 -20.38 -0.63
N GLN A 508 -23.29 -20.58 -0.19
CA GLN A 508 -24.41 -19.83 -0.74
C GLN A 508 -24.38 -18.39 -0.23
N ASN A 509 -24.46 -17.43 -1.14
CA ASN A 509 -24.68 -16.04 -0.81
C ASN A 509 -26.13 -15.81 -0.38
N ASN A 510 -26.29 -15.31 0.84
CA ASN A 510 -27.56 -15.04 1.50
C ASN A 510 -27.70 -13.55 1.89
N MET A 511 -26.91 -12.67 1.27
CA MET A 511 -27.08 -11.23 1.39
C MET A 511 -28.45 -10.77 0.84
N PRO A 512 -28.93 -9.58 1.26
CA PRO A 512 -30.19 -9.03 0.74
C PRO A 512 -30.19 -8.94 -0.79
N VAL A 513 -31.31 -9.34 -1.40
CA VAL A 513 -31.48 -9.25 -2.85
C VAL A 513 -31.41 -7.80 -3.30
N LYS A 514 -30.57 -7.54 -4.29
CA LYS A 514 -30.44 -6.29 -5.04
C LYS A 514 -30.41 -6.61 -6.52
N ASN A 515 -30.52 -5.59 -7.35
CA ASN A 515 -30.57 -5.78 -8.79
C ASN A 515 -29.17 -6.08 -9.35
N TYR A 516 -29.14 -6.81 -10.46
CA TYR A 516 -27.89 -7.20 -11.13
C TYR A 516 -28.05 -7.18 -12.66
N LEU A 517 -26.95 -7.36 -13.40
CA LEU A 517 -26.95 -7.65 -14.82
C LEU A 517 -25.88 -8.71 -15.09
N SER A 518 -26.28 -9.83 -15.69
CA SER A 518 -25.35 -10.89 -16.10
C SER A 518 -25.16 -10.89 -17.60
N LEU A 519 -23.93 -11.07 -18.08
CA LEU A 519 -23.61 -11.09 -19.50
C LEU A 519 -22.89 -12.39 -19.88
N LYS A 520 -23.30 -12.97 -21.01
CA LYS A 520 -22.60 -14.07 -21.68
C LYS A 520 -22.07 -13.58 -23.01
N LEU A 521 -20.76 -13.58 -23.18
CA LEU A 521 -20.14 -13.17 -24.44
C LEU A 521 -20.09 -14.34 -25.43
N LYS A 522 -20.29 -14.02 -26.71
CA LYS A 522 -20.14 -14.89 -27.87
C LYS A 522 -19.22 -14.21 -28.86
N GLY A 523 -17.92 -14.42 -28.69
CA GLY A 523 -16.86 -13.89 -29.53
C GLY A 523 -16.84 -14.48 -30.94
N SER A 524 -15.96 -13.97 -31.78
CA SER A 524 -15.71 -14.44 -33.15
C SER A 524 -14.40 -15.22 -33.22
N ASN A 525 -14.11 -15.81 -34.39
CA ASN A 525 -12.90 -16.61 -34.63
C ASN A 525 -12.76 -17.75 -33.62
N LYS A 526 -11.60 -17.91 -32.97
CA LYS A 526 -11.36 -18.97 -32.00
C LYS A 526 -11.40 -18.50 -30.54
N ASN A 527 -11.77 -17.25 -30.29
CA ASN A 527 -11.98 -16.69 -28.95
C ASN A 527 -13.49 -16.60 -28.64
N SER A 528 -14.16 -17.75 -28.51
CA SER A 528 -15.63 -17.82 -28.41
C SER A 528 -16.20 -17.18 -27.13
N LEU A 529 -15.39 -17.08 -26.08
CA LEU A 529 -15.76 -16.49 -24.78
C LEU A 529 -15.46 -14.99 -24.70
N GLY A 530 -14.85 -14.39 -25.73
CA GLY A 530 -14.47 -12.97 -25.73
C GLY A 530 -13.46 -12.62 -24.63
N VAL A 531 -12.53 -13.52 -24.31
CA VAL A 531 -11.45 -13.28 -23.34
C VAL A 531 -10.62 -12.08 -23.81
N GLY A 532 -10.39 -11.12 -22.93
CA GLY A 532 -9.75 -9.85 -23.25
C GLY A 532 -10.72 -8.71 -23.59
N ALA A 533 -12.03 -8.94 -23.56
CA ALA A 533 -13.01 -7.87 -23.73
C ALA A 533 -13.07 -6.95 -22.50
N SER A 534 -13.18 -5.64 -22.73
CA SER A 534 -13.46 -4.62 -21.72
C SER A 534 -14.92 -4.18 -21.80
N ILE A 535 -15.64 -4.26 -20.68
CA ILE A 535 -17.08 -3.99 -20.59
C ILE A 535 -17.31 -2.85 -19.61
N TYR A 536 -18.03 -1.82 -20.06
CA TYR A 536 -18.37 -0.63 -19.28
C TYR A 536 -19.88 -0.51 -19.13
N ALA A 537 -20.39 -0.62 -17.91
CA ALA A 537 -21.80 -0.44 -17.58
C ALA A 537 -22.01 0.94 -16.93
N TYR A 538 -22.90 1.75 -17.50
CA TYR A 538 -23.23 3.07 -16.98
C TYR A 538 -24.62 3.06 -16.35
N THR A 539 -24.69 3.55 -15.12
CA THR A 539 -25.92 3.79 -14.38
C THR A 539 -25.95 5.24 -13.88
N LYS A 540 -27.06 5.66 -13.27
CA LYS A 540 -27.13 6.98 -12.60
C LYS A 540 -26.11 7.16 -11.47
N HIS A 541 -25.55 6.08 -10.93
CA HIS A 541 -24.58 6.11 -9.82
C HIS A 541 -23.12 6.18 -10.30
N GLY A 542 -22.87 5.91 -11.59
CA GLY A 542 -21.52 5.90 -12.14
C GLY A 542 -21.32 4.81 -13.17
N MET A 543 -20.06 4.70 -13.60
CA MET A 543 -19.57 3.67 -14.50
C MET A 543 -19.04 2.50 -13.67
N GLN A 544 -19.17 1.27 -14.16
CA GLN A 544 -18.44 0.10 -13.66
C GLN A 544 -17.72 -0.55 -14.84
N MET A 545 -16.48 -0.98 -14.64
CA MET A 545 -15.70 -1.72 -15.63
C MET A 545 -15.55 -3.19 -15.20
N TYR A 546 -15.54 -4.08 -16.19
CA TYR A 546 -15.15 -5.48 -16.06
C TYR A 546 -14.27 -5.87 -17.25
N TYR A 547 -13.13 -6.51 -16.97
CA TYR A 547 -12.26 -7.11 -17.99
C TYR A 547 -12.42 -8.63 -17.98
N GLN A 548 -12.68 -9.22 -19.14
CA GLN A 548 -12.95 -10.65 -19.25
C GLN A 548 -11.66 -11.48 -19.19
N SER A 549 -11.36 -12.02 -18.01
CA SER A 549 -10.29 -13.00 -17.78
C SER A 549 -10.83 -14.23 -17.04
N LEU A 550 -10.26 -15.40 -17.33
CA LEU A 550 -10.73 -16.68 -16.79
C LEU A 550 -9.94 -17.12 -15.56
N SER A 551 -8.61 -16.98 -15.59
CA SER A 551 -7.72 -17.30 -14.48
C SER A 551 -7.65 -16.13 -13.50
N ARG A 552 -8.06 -16.37 -12.25
CA ARG A 552 -8.20 -15.35 -11.21
C ARG A 552 -7.76 -15.93 -9.87
N GLY A 553 -7.19 -15.09 -9.01
CA GLY A 553 -6.82 -15.46 -7.65
C GLY A 553 -5.59 -16.38 -7.57
N PHE A 554 -5.79 -17.64 -7.18
CA PHE A 554 -4.70 -18.61 -7.00
C PHE A 554 -5.07 -19.98 -7.56
N MET A 555 -4.31 -20.45 -8.56
CA MET A 555 -4.46 -21.76 -9.21
C MET A 555 -5.87 -22.04 -9.79
N SER A 556 -6.74 -21.04 -9.86
CA SER A 556 -8.18 -21.24 -10.08
C SER A 556 -8.67 -20.46 -11.30
N SER A 557 -9.87 -20.81 -11.76
CA SER A 557 -10.59 -20.06 -12.79
C SER A 557 -12.06 -19.88 -12.41
N VAL A 558 -12.62 -18.75 -12.84
CA VAL A 558 -14.00 -18.35 -12.57
C VAL A 558 -14.90 -18.60 -13.78
N SER A 559 -16.21 -18.53 -13.55
CA SER A 559 -17.21 -18.60 -14.61
C SER A 559 -16.96 -17.54 -15.69
N PRO A 560 -17.13 -17.86 -16.99
CA PRO A 560 -17.08 -16.86 -18.04
C PRO A 560 -18.30 -15.91 -18.05
N VAL A 561 -19.27 -16.11 -17.15
CA VAL A 561 -20.43 -15.21 -17.00
C VAL A 561 -20.00 -13.95 -16.24
N ILE A 562 -20.13 -12.81 -16.90
CA ILE A 562 -19.82 -11.50 -16.31
C ILE A 562 -20.99 -11.04 -15.45
N HIS A 563 -20.70 -10.40 -14.33
CA HIS A 563 -21.71 -9.93 -13.37
C HIS A 563 -21.49 -8.48 -12.96
N PHE A 564 -22.54 -7.67 -13.01
CA PHE A 564 -22.59 -6.30 -12.49
C PHE A 564 -23.69 -6.19 -11.45
N GLY A 565 -23.38 -5.76 -10.23
CA GLY A 565 -24.41 -5.33 -9.29
C GLY A 565 -24.89 -3.92 -9.62
N LEU A 566 -26.20 -3.70 -9.48
CA LEU A 566 -26.85 -2.45 -9.84
C LEU A 566 -27.46 -1.73 -8.62
N GLY A 567 -27.26 -2.26 -7.42
CA GLY A 567 -27.84 -1.74 -6.20
C GLY A 567 -29.37 -1.74 -6.26
N GLN A 568 -29.96 -0.58 -6.02
CA GLN A 568 -31.41 -0.38 -6.11
C GLN A 568 -31.86 -0.05 -7.54
N GLU A 569 -30.94 0.11 -8.49
CA GLU A 569 -31.26 0.47 -9.86
C GLU A 569 -31.62 -0.76 -10.68
N ASN A 570 -32.62 -0.64 -11.54
CA ASN A 570 -33.02 -1.71 -12.46
C ASN A 570 -32.79 -1.33 -13.93
N LEU A 571 -31.99 -0.28 -14.17
CA LEU A 571 -31.69 0.24 -15.49
C LEU A 571 -30.19 0.49 -15.63
N VAL A 572 -29.60 -0.10 -16.66
CA VAL A 572 -28.29 0.28 -17.18
C VAL A 572 -28.52 1.18 -18.38
N ASP A 573 -28.19 2.46 -18.23
CA ASP A 573 -28.46 3.49 -19.24
C ASP A 573 -27.71 3.19 -20.54
N SER A 574 -26.46 2.77 -20.41
CA SER A 574 -25.67 2.28 -21.54
C SER A 574 -24.65 1.22 -21.13
N LEU A 575 -24.48 0.23 -22.01
CA LEU A 575 -23.44 -0.78 -21.92
C LEU A 575 -22.54 -0.65 -23.15
N ILE A 576 -21.23 -0.51 -22.93
CA ILE A 576 -20.23 -0.46 -23.99
C ILE A 576 -19.31 -1.67 -23.85
N ILE A 577 -19.07 -2.38 -24.93
CA ILE A 577 -18.09 -3.48 -24.98
C ILE A 577 -17.05 -3.14 -26.04
N ILE A 578 -15.78 -3.22 -25.64
CA ILE A 578 -14.63 -3.26 -26.53
C ILE A 578 -14.16 -4.71 -26.55
N TRP A 579 -14.24 -5.35 -27.72
CA TRP A 579 -13.78 -6.71 -27.91
C TRP A 579 -12.27 -6.74 -28.20
N PRO A 580 -11.62 -7.90 -28.00
CA PRO A 580 -10.27 -8.13 -28.51
C PRO A 580 -10.15 -7.73 -29.98
N GLY A 581 -9.02 -7.11 -30.35
CA GLY A 581 -8.81 -6.50 -31.66
C GLY A 581 -9.54 -5.16 -31.91
N GLY A 582 -10.17 -4.55 -30.90
CA GLY A 582 -10.65 -3.15 -30.93
C GLY A 582 -12.02 -2.90 -31.57
N SER A 583 -12.71 -3.93 -32.07
CA SER A 583 -14.13 -3.80 -32.46
C SER A 583 -15.00 -3.52 -31.23
N GLY A 584 -16.12 -2.81 -31.37
CA GLY A 584 -16.96 -2.49 -30.22
C GLY A 584 -18.44 -2.37 -30.51
N GLN A 585 -19.24 -2.45 -29.46
CA GLN A 585 -20.69 -2.33 -29.52
C GLN A 585 -21.24 -1.54 -28.34
N LYS A 586 -22.34 -0.82 -28.58
CA LYS A 586 -23.05 -0.03 -27.57
C LYS A 586 -24.53 -0.41 -27.52
N LEU A 587 -25.01 -0.75 -26.34
CA LEU A 587 -26.41 -1.00 -26.05
C LEU A 587 -26.95 0.09 -25.10
N LEU A 588 -28.24 0.37 -25.17
CA LEU A 588 -28.90 1.40 -24.37
C LEU A 588 -30.09 0.82 -23.62
N ASN A 589 -30.38 1.38 -22.45
CA ASN A 589 -31.58 1.11 -21.66
C ASN A 589 -31.81 -0.39 -21.39
N LEU A 590 -30.80 -1.07 -20.84
CA LEU A 590 -30.90 -2.48 -20.48
C LEU A 590 -31.58 -2.62 -19.11
N THR A 591 -32.52 -3.56 -19.01
CA THR A 591 -33.22 -3.87 -17.76
C THR A 591 -32.35 -4.78 -16.90
N GLY A 592 -32.18 -4.42 -15.63
CA GLY A 592 -31.54 -5.28 -14.63
C GLY A 592 -32.35 -6.56 -14.34
N ASN A 593 -31.77 -7.43 -13.52
CA ASN A 593 -32.24 -8.78 -13.20
C ASN A 593 -32.44 -9.65 -14.45
N THR A 594 -31.53 -9.51 -15.41
CA THR A 594 -31.55 -10.29 -16.66
C THR A 594 -30.16 -10.82 -16.98
N THR A 595 -30.14 -11.92 -17.73
CA THR A 595 -28.94 -12.45 -18.37
C THR A 595 -29.02 -12.18 -19.87
N ILE A 596 -27.99 -11.54 -20.43
CA ILE A 596 -27.97 -11.13 -21.84
C ILE A 596 -26.81 -11.83 -22.56
N GLU A 597 -27.12 -12.45 -23.70
CA GLU A 597 -26.09 -12.93 -24.63
C GLU A 597 -25.70 -11.83 -25.62
N LEU A 598 -24.39 -11.61 -25.75
CA LEU A 598 -23.83 -10.55 -26.57
C LEU A 598 -22.87 -11.13 -27.60
N PHE A 599 -23.06 -10.80 -28.88
CA PHE A 599 -22.33 -11.41 -29.99
C PHE A 599 -21.37 -10.42 -30.64
N GLN A 600 -20.09 -10.76 -30.75
CA GLN A 600 -19.08 -9.90 -31.38
C GLN A 600 -19.38 -9.59 -32.85
N LYS A 601 -20.07 -10.48 -33.56
CA LYS A 601 -20.52 -10.22 -34.95
C LYS A 601 -21.42 -8.98 -35.11
N ASN A 602 -22.00 -8.49 -34.01
CA ASN A 602 -22.81 -7.28 -33.99
C ASN A 602 -21.97 -6.02 -33.69
N ALA A 603 -20.69 -6.18 -33.38
CA ALA A 603 -19.75 -5.08 -33.19
C ALA A 603 -19.43 -4.37 -34.51
N ILE A 604 -19.09 -3.10 -34.39
CA ILE A 604 -18.55 -2.33 -35.50
C ILE A 604 -17.03 -2.27 -35.37
N ALA A 605 -16.33 -2.34 -36.50
CA ALA A 605 -14.89 -2.13 -36.56
C ALA A 605 -14.55 -0.68 -36.20
N ASP A 606 -13.29 -0.43 -35.78
CA ASP A 606 -12.75 0.88 -35.44
C ASP A 606 -13.61 1.64 -34.40
N PHE A 607 -14.14 0.90 -33.41
CA PHE A 607 -14.97 1.48 -32.38
C PHE A 607 -14.13 2.33 -31.43
N VAL A 608 -14.52 3.59 -31.26
CA VAL A 608 -13.90 4.44 -30.24
C VAL A 608 -14.58 4.14 -28.91
N GLY A 609 -13.82 3.53 -27.99
CA GLY A 609 -14.23 3.27 -26.62
C GLY A 609 -14.66 4.52 -25.85
N PRO A 610 -15.25 4.37 -24.65
CA PRO A 610 -15.48 5.52 -23.80
C PRO A 610 -14.14 6.19 -23.47
N PRO A 611 -14.07 7.53 -23.41
CA PRO A 611 -12.85 8.21 -23.02
C PRO A 611 -12.58 7.90 -21.55
N ILE A 612 -11.63 6.99 -21.29
CA ILE A 612 -11.12 6.77 -19.94
C ILE A 612 -10.19 7.92 -19.63
N LYS A 613 -10.63 8.79 -18.72
CA LYS A 613 -9.86 9.96 -18.36
C LYS A 613 -8.68 9.50 -17.52
N SER A 614 -7.47 9.74 -18.01
CA SER A 614 -6.28 9.59 -17.16
C SER A 614 -6.37 10.60 -16.02
N ASN A 615 -6.06 10.13 -14.82
CA ASN A 615 -5.92 10.98 -13.64
C ASN A 615 -4.63 11.82 -13.69
N LEU A 616 -3.72 11.56 -14.64
CA LEU A 616 -2.51 12.36 -14.85
C LEU A 616 -2.81 13.66 -15.60
N ASP A 617 -2.31 14.78 -15.08
CA ASP A 617 -2.35 16.10 -15.73
C ASP A 617 -1.10 16.30 -16.60
N ASN A 618 -1.27 16.12 -17.91
CA ASN A 618 -0.23 16.35 -18.92
C ASN A 618 -0.03 17.83 -19.30
N ASN A 619 -0.77 18.77 -18.69
CA ASN A 619 -0.61 20.20 -18.97
C ASN A 619 0.61 20.81 -18.25
N TRP A 620 1.06 20.19 -17.16
CA TRP A 620 2.30 20.56 -16.49
C TRP A 620 3.46 19.82 -17.13
N LYS A 621 4.36 20.56 -17.78
CA LYS A 621 5.51 20.00 -18.48
C LYS A 621 6.78 20.23 -17.68
N ASP A 622 7.58 19.19 -17.54
CA ASP A 622 8.96 19.31 -17.07
C ASP A 622 9.76 20.12 -18.10
N CYS A 623 10.23 21.28 -17.67
CA CYS A 623 11.02 22.21 -18.47
C CYS A 623 12.40 22.48 -17.83
N THR A 624 12.85 21.58 -16.95
CA THR A 624 14.07 21.74 -16.14
C THR A 624 15.30 21.92 -17.03
N ALA A 625 15.41 21.09 -18.07
CA ALA A 625 16.52 21.14 -19.01
C ALA A 625 16.49 22.42 -19.87
N GLU A 626 15.32 22.82 -20.38
CA GLU A 626 15.15 24.06 -21.15
C GLU A 626 15.49 25.29 -20.30
N ALA A 627 15.12 25.25 -19.02
CA ALA A 627 15.41 26.29 -18.04
C ALA A 627 16.87 26.28 -17.56
N SER A 628 17.70 25.33 -18.01
CA SER A 628 19.13 25.22 -17.66
C SER A 628 19.40 24.99 -16.16
N ILE A 629 18.49 24.31 -15.46
CA ILE A 629 18.68 23.90 -14.07
C ILE A 629 19.32 22.51 -14.05
N SER A 630 20.41 22.36 -13.29
CA SER A 630 21.17 21.10 -13.22
C SER A 630 21.51 20.64 -11.81
N PHE A 631 20.90 21.25 -10.77
CA PHE A 631 21.13 20.83 -9.39
C PHE A 631 20.48 19.47 -9.12
N VAL A 632 21.26 18.59 -8.48
CA VAL A 632 20.80 17.30 -7.96
C VAL A 632 21.20 17.25 -6.50
N HIS A 633 20.20 17.18 -5.62
CA HIS A 633 20.45 17.00 -4.20
C HIS A 633 21.07 15.63 -3.96
N LYS A 634 22.09 15.58 -3.10
CA LYS A 634 22.74 14.34 -2.68
C LYS A 634 22.91 14.37 -1.18
N GLU A 635 22.20 13.48 -0.50
CA GLU A 635 22.34 13.30 0.94
C GLU A 635 23.71 12.69 1.28
N ASP A 636 24.15 12.87 2.52
CA ASP A 636 25.36 12.24 3.02
C ASP A 636 25.11 10.80 3.51
N GLU A 637 26.19 10.04 3.71
CA GLU A 637 26.13 8.67 4.21
C GLU A 637 26.14 8.66 5.76
N PHE A 638 25.05 9.10 6.38
CA PHE A 638 24.87 9.03 7.83
C PHE A 638 23.63 8.20 8.22
N ASP A 639 23.83 7.17 9.03
CA ASP A 639 22.77 6.27 9.52
C ASP A 639 22.45 6.58 10.99
N ASP A 640 21.41 7.39 11.21
CA ASP A 640 20.94 7.73 12.55
C ASP A 640 20.15 6.62 13.23
N LEU A 641 19.54 5.71 12.46
CA LEU A 641 18.89 4.51 12.99
C LEU A 641 19.91 3.55 13.63
N ALA A 642 21.14 3.49 13.11
CA ALA A 642 22.22 2.76 13.78
C ALA A 642 22.67 3.42 15.09
N VAL A 643 22.55 4.75 15.20
CA VAL A 643 22.91 5.52 16.39
C VAL A 643 21.83 5.43 17.48
N GLN A 644 20.56 5.58 17.10
CA GLN A 644 19.40 5.46 17.97
C GLN A 644 18.45 4.40 17.38
N PRO A 645 18.62 3.11 17.71
CA PRO A 645 17.89 1.98 17.11
C PRO A 645 16.37 2.02 17.25
N PHE A 646 15.83 2.84 18.15
CA PHE A 646 14.39 3.01 18.33
C PHE A 646 13.86 4.36 17.80
N LEU A 647 14.62 5.05 16.95
CA LEU A 647 14.06 6.12 16.14
C LEU A 647 12.92 5.57 15.25
N PRO A 648 11.75 6.24 15.20
CA PRO A 648 10.67 5.83 14.31
C PRO A 648 11.04 5.90 12.83
N HIS A 649 11.79 6.93 12.44
CA HIS A 649 12.24 7.18 11.06
C HIS A 649 13.50 8.06 11.10
N SER A 650 14.24 8.14 9.99
CA SER A 650 15.45 8.96 9.92
C SER A 650 15.16 10.45 9.97
N LEU A 651 15.96 11.18 10.73
CA LEU A 651 15.95 12.65 10.82
C LEU A 651 17.08 13.27 10.01
N ALA A 652 17.97 12.46 9.43
CA ALA A 652 19.10 12.92 8.63
C ALA A 652 18.72 13.32 7.19
N THR A 653 17.55 12.87 6.68
CA THR A 653 17.20 13.02 5.25
C THR A 653 16.05 14.02 4.98
N GLN A 654 16.03 15.09 5.78
CA GLN A 654 14.92 16.04 5.84
C GLN A 654 15.05 17.18 4.80
N GLY A 655 16.24 17.41 4.23
CA GLY A 655 16.47 18.39 3.16
C GLY A 655 16.12 17.85 1.77
N PRO A 656 16.17 18.68 0.71
CA PRO A 656 16.58 20.09 0.74
C PRO A 656 15.42 21.08 0.97
N GLY A 657 15.75 22.19 1.64
CA GLY A 657 14.97 23.42 1.62
C GLY A 657 15.15 24.22 0.32
N LEU A 658 14.18 25.09 0.02
CA LEU A 658 14.16 25.93 -1.18
C LEU A 658 13.50 27.28 -0.86
N THR A 659 14.14 28.37 -1.27
CA THR A 659 13.64 29.74 -1.04
C THR A 659 13.88 30.65 -2.24
N MET A 660 13.14 31.75 -2.33
CA MET A 660 13.03 32.58 -3.52
C MET A 660 12.96 34.07 -3.20
N ALA A 661 13.68 34.88 -3.97
CA ALA A 661 13.65 36.35 -3.92
C ALA A 661 14.26 36.93 -5.20
N ASP A 662 14.09 38.23 -5.45
CA ASP A 662 14.90 38.96 -6.43
C ASP A 662 16.17 39.45 -5.72
N VAL A 663 17.29 38.75 -5.90
CA VAL A 663 18.52 39.06 -5.14
C VAL A 663 19.44 40.04 -5.85
N ASN A 664 19.16 40.36 -7.11
CA ASN A 664 19.98 41.25 -7.93
C ASN A 664 19.23 42.52 -8.40
N ASN A 665 17.98 42.69 -7.94
CA ASN A 665 17.08 43.81 -8.22
C ASN A 665 16.76 43.98 -9.72
N ASP A 666 16.66 42.89 -10.48
CA ASP A 666 16.30 42.91 -11.90
C ASP A 666 14.80 42.69 -12.18
N GLY A 667 14.02 42.48 -11.13
CA GLY A 667 12.58 42.23 -11.15
C GLY A 667 12.20 40.78 -11.46
N LEU A 668 13.17 39.86 -11.50
CA LEU A 668 12.95 38.43 -11.70
C LEU A 668 13.16 37.67 -10.40
N ALA A 669 12.38 36.60 -10.21
CA ALA A 669 12.55 35.74 -9.05
C ALA A 669 13.74 34.80 -9.27
N ASP A 670 14.72 34.89 -8.39
CA ASP A 670 15.85 33.97 -8.23
C ASP A 670 15.52 32.93 -7.16
N PHE A 671 16.34 31.88 -7.06
CA PHE A 671 16.17 30.89 -6.00
C PHE A 671 17.47 30.40 -5.41
N PHE A 672 17.42 30.03 -4.13
CA PHE A 672 18.46 29.30 -3.42
C PHE A 672 17.94 27.92 -3.02
N VAL A 673 18.73 26.90 -3.29
CA VAL A 673 18.48 25.52 -2.87
C VAL A 673 19.54 25.10 -1.87
N CYS A 674 19.10 24.52 -0.76
CA CYS A 674 19.98 24.00 0.26
C CYS A 674 20.75 22.75 -0.22
N GLY A 675 21.96 22.56 0.31
CA GLY A 675 22.72 21.32 0.12
C GLY A 675 22.84 20.53 1.42
N ALA A 676 22.89 19.21 1.30
CA ALA A 676 23.25 18.33 2.40
C ALA A 676 24.72 18.49 2.80
N LYS A 677 25.14 17.85 3.88
CA LYS A 677 26.55 17.83 4.29
C LYS A 677 27.45 17.29 3.17
N GLY A 678 28.49 18.04 2.84
CA GLY A 678 29.41 17.77 1.73
C GLY A 678 28.96 18.39 0.39
N GLN A 679 27.76 18.95 0.31
CA GLN A 679 27.22 19.65 -0.86
C GLN A 679 26.90 21.10 -0.49
N ALA A 680 27.56 22.06 -1.15
CA ALA A 680 27.21 23.47 -0.96
C ALA A 680 25.81 23.77 -1.53
N GLY A 681 25.04 24.58 -0.79
CA GLY A 681 23.83 25.21 -1.34
C GLY A 681 24.16 26.08 -2.56
N GLN A 682 23.18 26.28 -3.44
CA GLN A 682 23.38 26.95 -4.72
C GLN A 682 22.34 28.04 -4.98
N LEU A 683 22.82 29.18 -5.45
CA LEU A 683 22.00 30.28 -5.97
C LEU A 683 21.86 30.15 -7.50
N TYR A 684 20.64 30.35 -7.98
CA TYR A 684 20.31 30.39 -9.40
C TYR A 684 19.62 31.71 -9.71
N LEU A 685 20.22 32.45 -10.64
CA LEU A 685 19.69 33.73 -11.09
C LEU A 685 18.82 33.51 -12.33
N GLN A 686 17.59 34.02 -12.30
CA GLN A 686 16.74 34.01 -13.47
C GLN A 686 17.24 35.03 -14.49
N THR A 687 17.06 34.71 -15.77
CA THR A 687 17.47 35.58 -16.87
C THR A 687 16.25 36.06 -17.65
N SER A 688 16.46 37.10 -18.45
CA SER A 688 15.45 37.60 -19.41
C SER A 688 14.94 36.56 -20.42
N GLN A 689 15.61 35.41 -20.55
CA GLN A 689 15.25 34.30 -21.43
C GLN A 689 14.43 33.20 -20.71
N SER A 690 13.96 33.44 -19.48
CA SER A 690 13.30 32.43 -18.63
C SER A 690 14.18 31.19 -18.37
N LYS A 691 15.50 31.41 -18.33
CA LYS A 691 16.50 30.41 -17.94
C LYS A 691 17.13 30.79 -16.62
N PHE A 692 17.73 29.82 -15.93
CA PHE A 692 18.47 30.02 -14.71
C PHE A 692 19.96 29.80 -14.94
N ILE A 693 20.76 30.69 -14.38
CA ILE A 693 22.22 30.59 -14.38
C ILE A 693 22.65 30.35 -12.93
N ASN A 694 23.35 29.24 -12.70
CA ASN A 694 24.01 29.03 -11.42
C ASN A 694 24.99 30.18 -11.16
N SER A 695 24.90 30.80 -9.98
CA SER A 695 25.77 31.88 -9.52
C SER A 695 26.62 31.36 -8.34
N PRO A 696 27.83 30.80 -8.61
CA PRO A 696 28.65 30.21 -7.56
C PRO A 696 29.10 31.26 -6.55
N GLN A 697 28.87 30.99 -5.27
CA GLN A 697 29.31 31.84 -4.16
C GLN A 697 30.41 31.14 -3.38
N GLN A 698 31.55 31.81 -3.15
CA GLN A 698 32.64 31.23 -2.38
C GLN A 698 32.25 30.98 -0.91
N CYS A 699 31.36 31.82 -0.34
CA CYS A 699 30.88 31.61 1.02
C CYS A 699 30.05 30.33 1.16
N PHE A 700 29.19 30.01 0.18
CA PHE A 700 28.44 28.74 0.20
C PHE A 700 29.35 27.54 0.02
N ALA A 701 30.34 27.63 -0.86
CA ALA A 701 31.34 26.58 -1.06
C ALA A 701 32.15 26.30 0.23
N ASN A 702 32.51 27.35 0.99
CA ASN A 702 33.23 27.19 2.26
C ASN A 702 32.38 26.55 3.37
N ASP A 703 31.07 26.70 3.29
CA ASP A 703 30.11 26.15 4.25
C ASP A 703 29.48 24.83 3.79
N SER A 704 30.05 24.15 2.79
CA SER A 704 29.50 22.87 2.29
C SER A 704 29.39 21.76 3.33
N MET A 705 30.05 21.89 4.48
CA MET A 705 29.99 20.90 5.58
C MET A 705 28.82 21.15 6.54
N TYR A 706 28.09 22.25 6.39
CA TYR A 706 26.88 22.56 7.14
C TYR A 706 25.71 21.98 6.37
N GLU A 707 24.98 21.05 6.99
CA GLU A 707 23.76 20.52 6.39
C GLU A 707 22.67 21.58 6.49
N GLN A 708 22.22 22.07 5.33
CA GLN A 708 21.20 23.11 5.26
C GLN A 708 19.83 22.47 5.05
N THR A 709 18.91 22.67 5.99
CA THR A 709 17.58 22.04 5.94
C THR A 709 16.48 23.02 5.49
N ASP A 710 16.63 24.31 5.78
CA ASP A 710 15.73 25.38 5.38
C ASP A 710 16.50 26.69 5.18
N ALA A 711 15.91 27.63 4.45
CA ALA A 711 16.51 28.94 4.21
C ALA A 711 15.44 30.01 3.92
N PHE A 712 15.76 31.27 4.22
CA PHE A 712 14.83 32.38 4.03
C PHE A 712 15.56 33.64 3.56
N PHE A 713 15.02 34.27 2.51
CA PHE A 713 15.48 35.58 2.05
C PHE A 713 14.73 36.72 2.74
N PHE A 714 15.46 37.72 3.24
CA PHE A 714 14.91 38.90 3.92
C PHE A 714 15.96 40.01 4.00
N ASP A 715 15.54 41.25 4.26
CA ASP A 715 16.46 42.39 4.48
C ASP A 715 16.92 42.39 5.95
N ALA A 716 18.16 42.01 6.23
CA ALA A 716 18.67 41.86 7.58
C ALA A 716 19.31 43.14 8.13
N ASP A 717 19.89 43.99 7.28
CA ASP A 717 20.63 45.19 7.69
C ASP A 717 20.00 46.53 7.24
N GLY A 718 18.79 46.47 6.66
CA GLY A 718 17.97 47.61 6.32
C GLY A 718 18.42 48.34 5.06
N ASP A 719 19.25 47.71 4.22
CA ASP A 719 19.78 48.30 2.99
C ASP A 719 18.91 48.05 1.74
N SER A 720 17.78 47.34 1.94
CA SER A 720 16.78 46.96 0.93
C SER A 720 17.23 45.92 -0.08
N ASP A 721 18.35 45.25 0.14
CA ASP A 721 18.66 44.01 -0.57
C ASP A 721 18.19 42.76 0.20
N MET A 722 18.16 41.62 -0.51
CA MET A 722 17.69 40.36 0.05
C MET A 722 18.88 39.53 0.54
N ASP A 723 19.08 39.52 1.84
CA ASP A 723 20.03 38.68 2.56
C ASP A 723 19.49 37.26 2.74
N LEU A 724 20.38 36.30 3.05
CA LEU A 724 20.03 34.89 3.18
C LEU A 724 20.33 34.34 4.57
N TYR A 725 19.31 33.86 5.27
CA TYR A 725 19.47 32.98 6.43
C TYR A 725 19.40 31.52 5.98
N ALA A 726 20.38 30.70 6.35
CA ALA A 726 20.35 29.26 6.14
C ALA A 726 20.41 28.51 7.49
N VAL A 727 19.44 27.64 7.70
CA VAL A 727 19.28 26.82 8.91
C VAL A 727 20.16 25.59 8.81
N SER A 728 20.99 25.37 9.84
CA SER A 728 21.81 24.18 9.98
C SER A 728 21.06 23.09 10.76
N GLY A 729 20.87 21.95 10.11
CA GLY A 729 20.09 20.80 10.61
C GLY A 729 20.85 19.48 10.57
N GLY A 730 20.16 18.42 10.17
CA GLY A 730 20.65 17.03 10.14
C GLY A 730 20.32 16.23 11.40
N ASN A 731 21.04 15.14 11.63
CA ASN A 731 20.92 14.39 12.89
C ASN A 731 22.25 13.78 13.40
N GLU A 732 23.37 14.17 12.78
CA GLU A 732 24.69 13.61 13.11
C GLU A 732 25.33 14.28 14.33
N PHE A 733 25.31 15.61 14.34
CA PHE A 733 26.02 16.42 15.31
C PHE A 733 25.15 16.76 16.53
N TYR A 734 25.82 16.95 17.67
CA TYR A 734 25.18 17.24 18.95
C TYR A 734 26.14 18.04 19.84
N GLY A 735 25.63 18.59 20.95
CA GLY A 735 26.40 19.42 21.86
C GLY A 735 26.88 20.71 21.16
N SER A 736 28.04 21.25 21.53
CA SER A 736 28.54 22.52 20.98
C SER A 736 29.31 22.38 19.66
N ASN A 737 28.92 21.45 18.79
CA ASN A 737 29.59 21.26 17.50
C ASN A 737 29.39 22.51 16.61
N PRO A 738 30.46 23.14 16.09
CA PRO A 738 30.33 24.32 15.24
C PRO A 738 29.47 24.14 14.00
N LEU A 739 29.34 22.92 13.47
CA LEU A 739 28.53 22.60 12.27
C LEU A 739 27.01 22.73 12.50
N LEU A 740 26.57 22.91 13.75
CA LEU A 740 25.16 23.17 14.09
C LEU A 740 24.79 24.66 14.03
N LYS A 741 25.77 25.54 13.81
CA LYS A 741 25.53 26.98 13.72
C LYS A 741 24.87 27.35 12.39
N ASP A 742 23.82 28.14 12.46
CA ASP A 742 23.19 28.73 11.29
C ASP A 742 24.10 29.74 10.60
N ARG A 743 23.68 30.14 9.40
CA ARG A 743 24.44 31.04 8.55
C ARG A 743 23.60 32.22 8.12
N LEU A 744 24.16 33.42 8.27
CA LEU A 744 23.65 34.65 7.70
C LEU A 744 24.62 35.10 6.63
N TYR A 745 24.12 35.28 5.41
CA TYR A 745 24.89 35.82 4.30
C TYR A 745 24.31 37.16 3.88
N LEU A 746 25.14 38.20 3.91
CA LEU A 746 24.76 39.52 3.46
C LEU A 746 24.97 39.66 1.95
N ASN A 747 24.00 40.23 1.27
CA ASN A 747 24.04 40.51 -0.16
C ASN A 747 24.70 41.88 -0.44
N ASP A 748 24.91 42.21 -1.71
CA ASP A 748 25.40 43.52 -2.16
C ASP A 748 24.45 44.19 -3.17
N GLY A 749 23.20 43.75 -3.18
CA GLY A 749 22.15 44.11 -4.13
C GLY A 749 22.34 43.58 -5.54
N LYS A 750 23.37 42.76 -5.81
CA LYS A 750 23.69 42.18 -7.13
C LYS A 750 23.77 40.66 -7.10
N GLY A 751 23.35 40.03 -6.01
CA GLY A 751 23.42 38.59 -5.80
C GLY A 751 24.82 38.08 -5.46
N ASN A 752 25.70 38.92 -4.88
CA ASN A 752 27.00 38.47 -4.34
C ASN A 752 26.94 38.41 -2.82
N PHE A 753 27.06 37.20 -2.28
CA PHE A 753 26.87 36.95 -0.86
C PHE A 753 28.19 36.90 -0.09
N LYS A 754 28.19 37.39 1.15
CA LYS A 754 29.29 37.29 2.10
C LYS A 754 28.79 36.82 3.46
N LEU A 755 29.56 35.93 4.10
CA LEU A 755 29.24 35.45 5.43
C LEU A 755 29.30 36.59 6.47
N SER A 756 28.24 36.72 7.27
CA SER A 756 28.16 37.59 8.44
C SER A 756 28.50 36.84 9.73
N ASN A 757 28.99 37.59 10.73
CA ASN A 757 29.18 37.10 12.09
C ASN A 757 28.10 37.62 13.05
N GLY A 758 27.00 38.17 12.53
CA GLY A 758 25.93 38.78 13.30
C GLY A 758 25.01 37.81 14.04
N LEU A 759 25.15 36.50 13.84
CA LEU A 759 24.34 35.50 14.53
C LEU A 759 24.94 35.07 15.88
N PRO A 760 24.11 34.82 16.91
CA PRO A 760 24.55 34.14 18.11
C PRO A 760 24.90 32.68 17.81
N ALA A 761 25.74 32.07 18.66
CA ALA A 761 26.10 30.68 18.52
C ALA A 761 24.96 29.75 18.99
N LEU A 762 24.13 29.32 18.04
CA LEU A 762 23.10 28.31 18.26
C LEU A 762 23.67 26.92 17.92
N TYR A 763 23.50 25.95 18.81
CA TYR A 763 24.05 24.60 18.66
C TYR A 763 22.98 23.50 18.64
N GLU A 764 21.71 23.87 18.58
CA GLU A 764 20.63 22.90 18.46
C GLU A 764 20.50 22.40 17.03
N ASN A 765 19.95 21.19 16.86
CA ASN A 765 19.49 20.71 15.55
C ASN A 765 18.16 21.39 15.20
N LYS A 766 18.08 22.01 14.02
CA LYS A 766 17.02 22.93 13.59
C LYS A 766 16.54 22.58 12.19
N ILE A 767 15.31 22.98 11.84
CA ILE A 767 14.68 22.59 10.57
C ILE A 767 13.88 23.68 9.88
N CYS A 768 13.47 24.74 10.58
CA CYS A 768 12.66 25.79 9.96
C CYS A 768 13.00 27.17 10.49
N VAL A 769 12.83 28.18 9.65
CA VAL A 769 12.94 29.60 9.99
C VAL A 769 11.73 30.39 9.49
N ALA A 770 11.29 31.40 10.24
CA ALA A 770 10.23 32.31 9.83
C ALA A 770 10.56 33.75 10.25
N ALA A 771 10.59 34.67 9.30
CA ALA A 771 10.89 36.09 9.54
C ALA A 771 9.62 36.92 9.77
N CYS A 772 9.69 37.88 10.70
CA CYS A 772 8.65 38.86 10.98
C CYS A 772 9.21 39.98 11.85
N ASP A 773 8.83 41.24 11.58
CA ASP A 773 8.95 42.35 12.56
C ASP A 773 7.90 42.14 13.66
N PHE A 774 8.23 41.33 14.67
CA PHE A 774 7.23 40.91 15.67
C PHE A 774 7.02 41.96 16.77
N ASP A 775 7.94 42.91 16.97
CA ASP A 775 7.83 43.96 17.97
C ASP A 775 7.54 45.37 17.41
N LYS A 776 7.51 45.50 16.08
CA LYS A 776 7.19 46.72 15.30
C LYS A 776 8.21 47.83 15.46
N ASP A 777 9.48 47.50 15.60
CA ASP A 777 10.57 48.47 15.58
C ASP A 777 11.09 48.80 14.17
N GLY A 778 10.67 48.02 13.17
CA GLY A 778 10.89 48.27 11.75
C GLY A 778 11.99 47.41 11.14
N ASP A 779 12.61 46.52 11.91
CA ASP A 779 13.53 45.50 11.40
C ASP A 779 12.94 44.09 11.49
N MET A 780 13.41 43.21 10.60
CA MET A 780 12.90 41.84 10.52
C MET A 780 13.61 40.95 11.55
N ASP A 781 12.84 40.39 12.47
CA ASP A 781 13.28 39.38 13.42
C ASP A 781 13.06 37.96 12.89
N LEU A 782 13.60 36.96 13.58
CA LEU A 782 13.48 35.55 13.19
C LEU A 782 12.96 34.67 14.33
N PHE A 783 12.07 33.73 13.99
CA PHE A 783 11.87 32.51 14.76
C PHE A 783 12.62 31.34 14.08
N VAL A 784 13.35 30.54 14.87
CA VAL A 784 14.04 29.33 14.40
C VAL A 784 13.59 28.12 15.23
N GLY A 785 13.05 27.12 14.55
CA GLY A 785 12.47 25.92 15.17
C GLY A 785 13.50 24.82 15.42
N GLY A 786 13.57 24.36 16.67
CA GLY A 786 14.37 23.19 17.05
C GLY A 786 13.69 21.88 16.61
N ARG A 787 14.41 21.01 15.90
CA ARG A 787 13.89 19.79 15.28
C ARG A 787 13.83 18.60 16.22
N ALA A 788 14.99 18.16 16.70
CA ALA A 788 15.12 17.00 17.59
C ALA A 788 16.47 17.00 18.30
N ASN A 789 16.56 16.33 19.46
CA ASN A 789 17.86 16.04 20.06
C ASN A 789 18.48 14.79 19.41
N ALA A 790 19.65 14.93 18.80
CA ALA A 790 20.33 13.87 18.04
C ALA A 790 20.79 12.64 18.87
N ARG A 791 20.62 12.67 20.20
CA ARG A 791 20.93 11.54 21.10
C ARG A 791 19.76 11.15 22.01
N MET A 792 18.66 11.92 21.99
CA MET A 792 17.51 11.76 22.89
C MET A 792 16.21 12.16 22.18
N TYR A 793 15.85 11.47 21.10
CA TYR A 793 14.60 11.73 20.39
C TYR A 793 13.38 11.70 21.32
N GLY A 794 12.46 12.67 21.16
CA GLY A 794 11.32 12.89 22.04
C GLY A 794 11.54 13.86 23.21
N TYR A 795 12.77 14.35 23.41
CA TYR A 795 12.97 15.58 24.18
C TYR A 795 12.78 16.80 23.30
N ASN A 796 12.16 17.84 23.87
CA ASN A 796 11.89 19.07 23.14
C ASN A 796 13.23 19.83 23.02
N PRO A 797 13.79 19.99 21.81
CA PRO A 797 14.96 20.84 21.59
C PRO A 797 14.59 22.31 21.80
N ALA A 798 15.60 23.17 21.97
CA ALA A 798 15.34 24.60 22.08
C ALA A 798 14.95 25.20 20.72
N SER A 799 13.82 25.90 20.67
CA SER A 799 13.46 26.84 19.60
C SER A 799 13.78 28.26 20.04
N VAL A 800 14.11 29.17 19.11
CA VAL A 800 14.60 30.50 19.47
C VAL A 800 13.90 31.64 18.72
N LEU A 801 13.76 32.78 19.40
CA LEU A 801 13.51 34.10 18.82
C LEU A 801 14.82 34.87 18.77
N LEU A 802 15.16 35.36 17.59
CA LEU A 802 16.32 36.20 17.33
C LEU A 802 15.81 37.60 17.01
N GLN A 803 16.07 38.53 17.92
CA GLN A 803 15.76 39.95 17.74
C GLN A 803 16.89 40.63 16.96
N ASN A 804 16.57 41.33 15.88
CA ASN A 804 17.53 42.08 15.07
C ASN A 804 17.81 43.47 15.66
N ASP A 805 18.86 44.15 15.20
CA ASP A 805 19.20 45.53 15.56
C ASP A 805 19.13 46.50 14.37
N GLY A 806 18.49 46.05 13.28
CA GLY A 806 18.46 46.71 11.97
C GLY A 806 19.81 46.84 11.29
N LYS A 807 20.85 46.10 11.70
CA LYS A 807 22.19 46.10 11.07
C LYS A 807 22.72 44.67 10.87
N GLY A 808 21.81 43.69 10.84
CA GLY A 808 22.14 42.29 10.71
C GLY A 808 22.82 41.67 11.94
N ASN A 809 22.71 42.27 13.13
CA ASN A 809 23.19 41.66 14.38
C ASN A 809 22.01 41.18 15.22
N PHE A 810 22.00 39.87 15.51
CA PHE A 810 20.90 39.21 16.18
C PHE A 810 21.21 38.88 17.63
N THR A 811 20.23 39.08 18.51
CA THR A 811 20.26 38.67 19.91
C THR A 811 19.21 37.59 20.18
N GLU A 812 19.61 36.48 20.79
CA GLU A 812 18.67 35.47 21.27
C GLU A 812 17.85 36.03 22.44
N ALA A 813 16.53 36.09 22.29
CA ALA A 813 15.63 36.80 23.19
C ALA A 813 14.42 35.96 23.66
N THR A 814 14.42 34.65 23.45
CA THR A 814 13.26 33.77 23.62
C THR A 814 12.68 33.82 25.02
N GLU A 815 13.48 33.53 26.05
CA GLU A 815 12.99 33.49 27.44
C GLU A 815 12.48 34.86 27.93
N LYS A 816 13.04 35.94 27.39
CA LYS A 816 12.66 37.32 27.71
C LYS A 816 11.31 37.69 27.08
N LEU A 817 11.06 37.21 25.85
CA LEU A 817 9.93 37.63 25.01
C LEU A 817 8.77 36.63 24.98
N SER A 818 9.01 35.36 25.34
CA SER A 818 7.99 34.32 25.35
C SER A 818 8.23 33.26 26.42
N GLU A 819 7.23 33.06 27.27
CA GLU A 819 7.25 31.93 28.22
C GLU A 819 6.97 30.61 27.49
N GLY A 820 7.85 29.62 27.66
CA GLY A 820 7.66 28.24 27.17
C GLY A 820 7.87 28.00 25.68
N LEU A 821 8.12 29.03 24.87
CA LEU A 821 8.41 28.87 23.42
C LEU A 821 9.71 28.09 23.18
N GLN A 822 10.72 28.29 24.05
CA GLN A 822 11.98 27.56 23.98
C GLN A 822 11.76 26.05 23.89
N TYR A 823 10.75 25.50 24.58
CA TYR A 823 10.44 24.06 24.56
C TYR A 823 9.08 23.77 23.92
N ALA A 824 8.73 24.49 22.85
CA ALA A 824 7.43 24.38 22.20
C ALA A 824 7.09 22.94 21.75
N GLY A 825 8.09 22.17 21.32
CA GLY A 825 8.00 20.78 20.90
C GLY A 825 9.15 20.41 19.96
N MET A 826 9.01 19.32 19.21
CA MET A 826 9.92 18.95 18.11
C MET A 826 9.39 19.59 16.83
N VAL A 827 9.73 20.86 16.61
CA VAL A 827 9.15 21.72 15.57
C VAL A 827 9.61 21.27 14.19
N THR A 828 8.70 21.28 13.23
CA THR A 828 8.97 21.04 11.79
C THR A 828 8.58 22.21 10.92
N SER A 829 7.63 23.03 11.37
CA SER A 829 7.15 24.18 10.61
C SER A 829 6.60 25.28 11.51
N ALA A 830 6.77 26.51 11.06
CA ALA A 830 6.26 27.70 11.73
C ALA A 830 5.85 28.75 10.71
N CYS A 831 4.85 29.57 11.04
CA CYS A 831 4.49 30.73 10.25
C CYS A 831 3.95 31.86 11.13
N TRP A 832 4.08 33.09 10.61
CA TRP A 832 3.52 34.29 11.21
C TRP A 832 2.20 34.68 10.51
N SER A 833 1.17 34.95 11.29
CA SER A 833 -0.14 35.42 10.80
C SER A 833 -0.87 36.23 11.86
N ASP A 834 -1.50 37.32 11.46
CA ASP A 834 -2.41 38.10 12.32
C ASP A 834 -3.80 37.41 12.33
N ILE A 835 -3.90 36.31 13.08
CA ILE A 835 -5.04 35.40 12.99
C ILE A 835 -6.35 36.03 13.48
N ASP A 836 -6.29 37.06 14.32
CA ASP A 836 -7.47 37.77 14.84
C ASP A 836 -7.59 39.23 14.40
N LYS A 837 -6.77 39.64 13.42
CA LYS A 837 -6.79 40.95 12.77
C LYS A 837 -6.59 42.10 13.76
N ASP A 838 -5.81 41.90 14.83
CA ASP A 838 -5.50 42.95 15.81
C ASP A 838 -4.27 43.81 15.43
N GLY A 839 -3.66 43.47 14.29
CA GLY A 839 -2.52 44.14 13.69
C GLY A 839 -1.18 43.57 14.18
N TRP A 840 -1.14 42.64 15.12
CA TRP A 840 0.09 41.97 15.55
C TRP A 840 0.19 40.57 14.94
N GLN A 841 1.36 40.21 14.42
CA GLN A 841 1.57 38.89 13.86
C GLN A 841 1.73 37.87 14.98
N ASP A 842 0.90 36.83 14.97
CA ASP A 842 0.95 35.69 15.89
C ASP A 842 1.80 34.57 15.30
N LEU A 843 2.52 33.86 16.16
CA LEU A 843 3.36 32.73 15.74
C LEU A 843 2.57 31.42 15.88
N ILE A 844 2.45 30.68 14.79
CA ILE A 844 1.85 29.34 14.78
C ILE A 844 2.96 28.34 14.54
N VAL A 845 3.07 27.33 15.41
CA VAL A 845 4.08 26.26 15.30
C VAL A 845 3.43 24.88 15.26
N ALA A 846 3.97 24.00 14.43
CA ALA A 846 3.60 22.60 14.33
C ALA A 846 4.86 21.73 14.27
N GLY A 847 4.72 20.48 14.68
CA GLY A 847 5.84 19.55 14.80
C GLY A 847 5.42 18.15 15.17
N GLU A 848 6.41 17.29 15.39
CA GLU A 848 6.17 15.92 15.81
C GLU A 848 5.82 15.83 17.29
N TRP A 849 4.86 14.96 17.59
CA TRP A 849 4.39 14.65 18.94
C TRP A 849 3.85 15.87 19.71
N MET A 850 3.48 16.94 19.01
CA MET A 850 2.96 18.17 19.58
C MET A 850 1.69 18.63 18.87
N PRO A 851 0.76 19.30 19.59
CA PRO A 851 -0.39 19.93 18.96
C PRO A 851 0.06 21.16 18.15
N VAL A 852 -0.79 21.56 17.20
CA VAL A 852 -0.67 22.85 16.53
C VAL A 852 -0.83 23.91 17.62
N THR A 853 0.18 24.75 17.79
CA THR A 853 0.29 25.66 18.94
C THR A 853 0.38 27.09 18.45
N VAL A 854 -0.47 27.95 19.00
CA VAL A 854 -0.49 29.38 18.73
C VAL A 854 0.19 30.14 19.88
N PHE A 855 1.06 31.06 19.52
CA PHE A 855 1.68 32.03 20.40
C PHE A 855 1.21 33.42 19.98
N LYS A 856 0.21 33.93 20.70
CA LYS A 856 -0.38 35.24 20.43
C LYS A 856 0.60 36.35 20.78
N ASN A 857 0.77 37.32 19.90
CA ASN A 857 1.64 38.46 20.07
C ASN A 857 0.92 39.61 20.77
N ILE A 858 1.30 39.85 22.02
CA ILE A 858 0.81 40.95 22.85
C ILE A 858 1.89 42.04 22.86
N LYS A 859 1.93 42.82 21.78
CA LYS A 859 2.82 43.99 21.63
C LYS A 859 4.31 43.67 21.80
N GLY A 860 4.83 42.77 20.95
CA GLY A 860 6.22 42.33 20.95
C GLY A 860 6.55 41.25 21.98
N ARG A 861 5.54 40.70 22.66
CA ARG A 861 5.69 39.58 23.60
C ARG A 861 4.74 38.46 23.21
N LEU A 862 5.29 37.27 23.03
CA LEU A 862 4.49 36.12 22.65
C LEU A 862 3.96 35.39 23.89
N GLN A 863 2.67 35.07 23.85
CA GLN A 863 1.99 34.32 24.89
C GLN A 863 1.28 33.12 24.27
N ARG A 864 1.61 31.91 24.75
CA ARG A 864 0.93 30.70 24.31
C ARG A 864 -0.59 30.82 24.53
N GLN A 865 -1.36 30.72 23.46
CA GLN A 865 -2.81 30.73 23.49
C GLN A 865 -3.33 29.29 23.58
N GLN A 866 -4.21 29.02 24.55
CA GLN A 866 -4.87 27.72 24.65
C GLN A 866 -6.18 27.74 23.88
N GLN A 867 -6.24 26.98 22.78
CA GLN A 867 -7.47 26.74 22.03
C GLN A 867 -7.95 25.30 22.25
N GLN A 868 -9.19 25.15 22.74
CA GLN A 868 -9.74 23.84 23.08
C GLN A 868 -9.89 22.93 21.84
N SER A 869 -10.14 23.51 20.67
CA SER A 869 -10.20 22.84 19.37
C SER A 869 -8.87 22.18 18.95
N LEU A 870 -7.74 22.69 19.43
CA LEU A 870 -6.40 22.22 19.06
C LEU A 870 -5.75 21.32 20.13
N LYS A 871 -6.37 21.18 21.31
CA LYS A 871 -5.80 20.43 22.43
C LYS A 871 -5.42 18.98 22.09
N GLN A 872 -6.16 18.34 21.20
CA GLN A 872 -5.92 16.98 20.75
C GLN A 872 -5.49 16.92 19.28
N SER A 873 -4.87 17.99 18.76
CA SER A 873 -4.33 18.01 17.41
C SER A 873 -2.88 17.49 17.35
N SER A 874 -2.37 16.83 18.40
CA SER A 874 -1.01 16.29 18.36
C SER A 874 -0.86 15.30 17.22
N GLY A 875 0.16 15.49 16.39
CA GLY A 875 0.42 14.65 15.22
C GLY A 875 1.90 14.56 14.92
N TRP A 876 2.24 14.02 13.74
CA TRP A 876 3.58 14.08 13.18
C TRP A 876 3.59 15.11 12.05
N TRP A 877 3.31 16.35 12.41
CA TRP A 877 3.20 17.44 11.45
C TRP A 877 4.56 17.67 10.78
N THR A 878 4.56 17.84 9.47
CA THR A 878 5.77 17.92 8.62
C THR A 878 5.90 19.28 7.95
N CYS A 879 4.79 19.94 7.60
CA CYS A 879 4.78 21.27 6.99
C CYS A 879 3.49 22.04 7.25
N MET A 880 3.53 23.35 7.03
CA MET A 880 2.39 24.26 7.09
C MET A 880 2.46 25.27 5.94
N TYR A 881 1.34 25.49 5.26
CA TYR A 881 1.22 26.45 4.16
C TYR A 881 0.06 27.40 4.42
N LYS A 882 0.39 28.69 4.52
CA LYS A 882 -0.54 29.78 4.85
C LYS A 882 -1.22 30.31 3.59
N THR A 883 -2.54 30.41 3.61
CA THR A 883 -3.34 30.93 2.49
C THR A 883 -4.78 31.21 2.93
N ASP A 884 -5.41 32.24 2.39
CA ASP A 884 -6.86 32.45 2.51
C ASP A 884 -7.60 31.44 1.61
N ILE A 885 -8.15 30.37 2.20
CA ILE A 885 -8.75 29.25 1.45
C ILE A 885 -10.21 29.55 1.08
N ASP A 886 -10.97 30.15 2.00
CA ASP A 886 -12.39 30.44 1.79
C ASP A 886 -12.72 31.87 1.33
N GLY A 887 -11.70 32.73 1.23
CA GLY A 887 -11.79 34.07 0.65
C GLY A 887 -12.40 35.10 1.60
N ASP A 888 -12.41 34.84 2.90
CA ASP A 888 -12.96 35.74 3.91
C ASP A 888 -11.96 36.82 4.39
N GLY A 889 -10.72 36.72 3.90
CA GLY A 889 -9.61 37.64 4.15
C GLY A 889 -8.88 37.43 5.46
N ASP A 890 -9.16 36.36 6.22
CA ASP A 890 -8.21 35.81 7.20
C ASP A 890 -7.38 34.65 6.59
N ASP A 891 -6.22 34.38 7.19
CA ASP A 891 -5.35 33.29 6.72
C ASP A 891 -5.85 31.95 7.29
N ASP A 892 -6.08 30.98 6.42
CA ASP A 892 -6.18 29.55 6.76
C ASP A 892 -4.83 28.83 6.54
N PHE A 893 -4.77 27.55 6.92
CA PHE A 893 -3.53 26.77 6.79
C PHE A 893 -3.77 25.35 6.28
N LEU A 894 -2.97 24.94 5.29
CA LEU A 894 -2.81 23.54 4.93
C LEU A 894 -1.69 22.95 5.78
N LEU A 895 -1.95 21.81 6.44
CA LEU A 895 -1.03 21.14 7.33
C LEU A 895 -0.68 19.75 6.80
N GLY A 896 0.61 19.53 6.55
CA GLY A 896 1.14 18.23 6.14
C GLY A 896 1.41 17.36 7.36
N ASN A 897 1.11 16.07 7.25
CA ASN A 897 1.33 15.08 8.30
C ASN A 897 1.72 13.75 7.63
N TRP A 898 1.92 12.69 8.41
CA TRP A 898 2.41 11.38 7.94
C TRP A 898 1.44 10.62 7.01
N GLY A 899 0.15 10.93 7.04
CA GLY A 899 -0.89 10.23 6.28
C GLY A 899 -1.44 9.00 6.99
N SER A 900 -2.38 8.32 6.32
CA SER A 900 -3.05 7.11 6.85
C SER A 900 -2.58 5.81 6.20
N ASN A 901 -1.76 5.89 5.14
CA ASN A 901 -1.18 4.72 4.49
C ASN A 901 0.11 4.27 5.19
N THR A 902 -0.02 3.89 6.46
CA THR A 902 1.10 3.58 7.35
C THR A 902 0.76 2.43 8.31
N LYS A 903 1.79 1.70 8.78
CA LYS A 903 1.64 0.72 9.88
C LYS A 903 1.39 1.39 11.24
N MET A 904 1.60 2.71 11.34
CA MET A 904 1.24 3.49 12.52
C MET A 904 -0.25 3.84 12.50
N GLN A 905 -0.90 3.72 13.65
CA GLN A 905 -2.32 4.11 13.79
C GLN A 905 -2.46 5.11 14.93
N ALA A 906 -3.18 6.21 14.65
CA ALA A 906 -3.50 7.24 15.62
C ALA A 906 -4.97 7.63 15.51
N SER A 907 -5.62 7.76 16.66
CA SER A 907 -6.97 8.31 16.76
C SER A 907 -7.15 9.01 18.11
N LEU A 908 -8.24 9.76 18.25
CA LEU A 908 -8.60 10.40 19.53
C LEU A 908 -8.77 9.38 20.66
N LEU A 909 -9.35 8.21 20.36
CA LEU A 909 -9.61 7.16 21.34
C LEU A 909 -8.36 6.31 21.62
N HIS A 910 -7.57 6.06 20.58
CA HIS A 910 -6.38 5.22 20.61
C HIS A 910 -5.21 5.96 19.96
N PRO A 911 -4.58 6.91 20.66
CA PRO A 911 -3.47 7.67 20.13
C PRO A 911 -2.21 6.82 19.97
N LEU A 912 -1.46 7.05 18.91
CA LEU A 912 -0.10 6.56 18.80
C LEU A 912 0.70 7.07 20.00
N THR A 913 1.49 6.21 20.64
CA THR A 913 2.12 6.53 21.92
C THR A 913 3.60 6.18 21.89
N MET A 914 4.43 7.08 22.42
CA MET A 914 5.85 6.84 22.66
C MET A 914 6.17 7.04 24.14
N TYR A 915 6.89 6.09 24.73
CA TYR A 915 7.40 6.17 26.10
C TYR A 915 8.90 6.44 26.08
N LEU A 916 9.35 7.43 26.86
CA LEU A 916 10.77 7.77 27.00
C LEU A 916 11.22 7.40 28.41
N ALA A 917 12.18 6.49 28.51
CA ALA A 917 12.79 6.10 29.77
C ALA A 917 14.19 5.53 29.56
N ASP A 918 14.96 5.53 30.65
CA ASP A 918 16.17 4.70 30.78
C ASP A 918 15.74 3.30 31.20
N TRP A 919 15.53 2.41 30.22
CA TRP A 919 14.90 1.10 30.46
C TRP A 919 15.82 0.10 31.17
N ASP A 920 17.14 0.26 31.07
CA ASP A 920 18.14 -0.63 31.65
C ASP A 920 19.02 0.02 32.73
N GLY A 921 18.82 1.31 33.01
CA GLY A 921 19.51 2.06 34.06
C GLY A 921 20.92 2.50 33.68
N ASN A 922 21.22 2.63 32.38
CA ASN A 922 22.54 2.94 31.86
C ASN A 922 22.80 4.46 31.67
N GLY A 923 21.78 5.30 31.85
CA GLY A 923 21.81 6.75 31.70
C GLY A 923 21.34 7.27 30.34
N ASP A 924 21.16 6.41 29.34
CA ASP A 924 20.57 6.76 28.05
C ASP A 924 19.04 6.74 28.13
N ILE A 925 18.37 7.64 27.41
CA ILE A 925 16.90 7.64 27.32
C ILE A 925 16.49 7.11 25.95
N ASP A 926 15.78 5.98 25.93
CA ASP A 926 15.35 5.37 24.68
C ASP A 926 13.84 5.56 24.43
N PRO A 927 13.46 5.93 23.19
CA PRO A 927 12.07 5.97 22.79
C PRO A 927 11.49 4.57 22.54
N LEU A 928 10.42 4.20 23.23
CA LEU A 928 9.66 2.99 22.95
C LEU A 928 8.35 3.37 22.24
N LEU A 929 8.35 3.25 20.91
CA LEU A 929 7.14 3.42 20.09
C LEU A 929 6.16 2.27 20.31
N CYS A 930 4.91 2.61 20.60
CA CYS A 930 3.85 1.65 20.86
C CYS A 930 2.58 1.96 20.05
N ILE A 931 2.01 0.91 19.48
CA ILE A 931 0.75 0.96 18.72
C ILE A 931 -0.36 0.27 19.50
N TYR A 932 -1.57 0.81 19.41
CA TYR A 932 -2.74 0.21 20.04
C TYR A 932 -3.31 -0.90 19.16
N LYS A 933 -3.48 -2.10 19.72
CA LYS A 933 -4.18 -3.23 19.09
C LYS A 933 -4.87 -4.03 20.20
N SER A 934 -5.98 -4.70 19.91
CA SER A 934 -6.62 -5.65 20.84
C SER A 934 -6.70 -5.17 22.31
N GLU A 935 -7.14 -3.93 22.53
CA GLU A 935 -7.30 -3.31 23.85
C GLU A 935 -6.02 -2.97 24.63
N GLN A 936 -4.84 -3.12 24.04
CA GLN A 936 -3.55 -2.89 24.70
C GLN A 936 -2.57 -2.13 23.79
N TYR A 937 -1.48 -1.62 24.39
CA TYR A 937 -0.36 -1.03 23.66
C TYR A 937 0.77 -2.04 23.51
N TYR A 938 1.18 -2.29 22.27
CA TYR A 938 2.26 -3.21 21.93
C TYR A 938 3.45 -2.46 21.34
N SER A 939 4.65 -2.97 21.62
CA SER A 939 5.89 -2.43 21.03
C SER A 939 5.83 -2.53 19.50
N PHE A 940 6.14 -1.43 18.82
CA PHE A 940 6.33 -1.44 17.38
C PHE A 940 7.50 -2.36 16.98
N TYR A 941 8.56 -2.38 17.79
CA TYR A 941 9.75 -3.20 17.60
C TYR A 941 9.53 -4.68 17.92
N GLY A 942 10.22 -5.57 17.19
CA GLY A 942 10.24 -7.01 17.45
C GLY A 942 11.32 -7.40 18.47
N LYS A 943 11.34 -8.67 18.88
CA LYS A 943 12.34 -9.18 19.86
C LYS A 943 13.79 -8.91 19.41
N ALA A 944 14.09 -9.11 18.13
CA ALA A 944 15.44 -8.93 17.61
C ALA A 944 15.92 -7.46 17.76
N ASP A 945 15.05 -6.49 17.49
CA ASP A 945 15.37 -5.06 17.62
C ASP A 945 15.45 -4.65 19.09
N LEU A 946 14.48 -5.12 19.90
CA LEU A 946 14.46 -4.85 21.34
C LEU A 946 15.74 -5.35 22.03
N GLU A 947 16.22 -6.54 21.71
CA GLU A 947 17.41 -7.12 22.35
C GLU A 947 18.73 -6.54 21.86
N LYS A 948 18.78 -5.99 20.63
CA LYS A 948 19.95 -5.25 20.15
C LYS A 948 20.20 -4.02 21.03
N ARG A 949 19.15 -3.28 21.40
CA ARG A 949 19.27 -2.09 22.26
C ARG A 949 19.24 -2.41 23.75
N LEU A 950 18.44 -3.40 24.17
CA LEU A 950 18.23 -3.76 25.59
C LEU A 950 18.60 -5.23 25.87
N PRO A 951 19.90 -5.56 26.00
CA PRO A 951 20.37 -6.95 26.09
C PRO A 951 19.85 -7.75 27.29
N TYR A 952 19.35 -7.08 28.35
CA TYR A 952 18.75 -7.77 29.50
C TYR A 952 17.46 -8.52 29.13
N LEU A 953 16.73 -8.07 28.10
CA LEU A 953 15.52 -8.74 27.63
C LEU A 953 15.81 -10.15 27.12
N LYS A 954 16.97 -10.36 26.50
CA LYS A 954 17.44 -11.69 26.06
C LYS A 954 17.62 -12.68 27.21
N LYS A 955 17.98 -12.20 28.41
CA LYS A 955 18.09 -13.04 29.61
C LYS A 955 16.73 -13.36 30.21
N LYS A 956 15.74 -12.48 30.03
CA LYS A 956 14.39 -12.60 30.58
C LYS A 956 13.46 -13.43 29.68
N TYR A 957 13.59 -13.29 28.37
CA TYR A 957 12.78 -13.94 27.35
C TYR A 957 13.67 -14.63 26.33
N LEU A 958 13.76 -15.96 26.41
CA LEU A 958 14.69 -16.71 25.56
C LEU A 958 14.15 -16.86 24.14
N ARG A 959 12.85 -17.14 24.02
CA ARG A 959 12.16 -17.46 22.76
C ARG A 959 11.36 -16.28 22.24
N TYR A 960 11.11 -16.23 20.94
CA TYR A 960 10.21 -15.25 20.33
C TYR A 960 8.79 -15.36 20.88
N ALA A 961 8.30 -16.59 21.06
CA ALA A 961 7.01 -16.87 21.68
C ALA A 961 6.88 -16.37 23.14
N ASP A 962 7.99 -16.07 23.81
CA ASP A 962 7.97 -15.54 25.18
C ASP A 962 7.67 -14.02 25.21
N ILE A 963 7.91 -13.29 24.11
CA ILE A 963 7.59 -11.85 23.94
C ILE A 963 6.33 -11.63 23.09
N ALA A 964 6.10 -12.51 22.12
CA ALA A 964 4.99 -12.40 21.19
C ALA A 964 3.63 -12.28 21.90
N GLY A 965 2.84 -11.27 21.53
CA GLY A 965 1.53 -10.99 22.13
C GLY A 965 1.57 -10.37 23.54
N LYS A 966 2.76 -9.99 24.07
CA LYS A 966 2.86 -9.22 25.33
C LYS A 966 2.79 -7.73 25.07
N SER A 967 1.94 -7.04 25.83
CA SER A 967 1.87 -5.58 25.86
C SER A 967 3.15 -4.95 26.38
N ALA A 968 3.36 -3.65 26.10
CA ALA A 968 4.47 -2.89 26.65
C ALA A 968 4.51 -2.94 28.19
N GLU A 969 3.35 -2.92 28.86
CA GLU A 969 3.25 -3.07 30.31
C GLU A 969 3.76 -4.43 30.81
N GLU A 970 3.53 -5.51 30.08
CA GLU A 970 3.99 -6.85 30.46
C GLU A 970 5.49 -7.06 30.19
N LEU A 971 6.03 -6.40 29.17
CA LEU A 971 7.45 -6.46 28.81
C LEU A 971 8.31 -5.69 29.82
N PHE A 972 7.96 -4.42 30.07
CA PHE A 972 8.75 -3.47 30.84
C PHE A 972 8.26 -3.28 32.28
N GLY A 973 7.03 -3.70 32.58
CA GLY A 973 6.42 -3.55 33.90
C GLY A 973 5.62 -2.25 34.03
N LYS A 974 4.45 -2.35 34.68
CA LYS A 974 3.51 -1.22 34.86
C LYS A 974 4.15 0.00 35.53
N GLU A 975 5.01 -0.23 36.52
CA GLU A 975 5.67 0.87 37.23
C GLU A 975 6.60 1.67 36.30
N ALA A 976 7.43 0.98 35.50
CA ALA A 976 8.34 1.62 34.55
C ALA A 976 7.56 2.42 33.50
N ILE A 977 6.53 1.81 32.89
CA ILE A 977 5.65 2.48 31.94
C ILE A 977 4.96 3.71 32.54
N SER A 978 4.48 3.62 33.79
CA SER A 978 3.80 4.74 34.47
C SER A 978 4.73 5.91 34.80
N LYS A 979 6.03 5.65 34.96
CA LYS A 979 7.06 6.66 35.27
C LYS A 979 7.70 7.25 34.01
N ALA A 980 7.64 6.55 32.87
CA ALA A 980 8.19 7.02 31.61
C ALA A 980 7.50 8.31 31.14
N LYS A 981 8.26 9.23 30.54
CA LYS A 981 7.67 10.40 29.89
C LYS A 981 6.88 9.92 28.67
N LYS A 982 5.60 10.29 28.60
CA LYS A 982 4.68 9.84 27.56
C LYS A 982 4.45 10.94 26.53
N LEU A 983 4.61 10.60 25.25
CA LEU A 983 4.22 11.43 24.11
C LEU A 983 3.10 10.74 23.33
N GLN A 984 2.16 11.53 22.81
CA GLN A 984 0.98 11.00 22.14
C GLN A 984 0.66 11.81 20.87
N ALA A 985 0.36 11.10 19.79
CA ALA A 985 -0.22 11.65 18.58
C ALA A 985 -1.64 11.11 18.41
N TYR A 986 -2.61 12.00 18.23
CA TYR A 986 -4.03 11.68 18.09
C TYR A 986 -4.47 11.61 16.62
N THR A 987 -3.66 12.14 15.71
CA THR A 987 -3.90 12.09 14.27
C THR A 987 -2.58 12.03 13.50
N LEU A 988 -2.58 11.27 12.41
CA LEU A 988 -1.55 11.31 11.38
C LEU A 988 -2.09 11.93 10.07
N GLN A 989 -3.35 12.37 10.08
CA GLN A 989 -4.00 12.90 8.89
C GLN A 989 -3.56 14.33 8.60
N SER A 990 -3.09 14.56 7.36
CA SER A 990 -2.90 15.92 6.82
C SER A 990 -4.24 16.63 6.82
N SER A 991 -4.26 17.93 7.10
CA SER A 991 -5.49 18.63 7.48
C SER A 991 -5.51 20.07 6.96
N VAL A 992 -6.70 20.64 6.87
CA VAL A 992 -6.92 22.09 6.81
C VAL A 992 -7.14 22.60 8.24
N LEU A 993 -6.47 23.68 8.61
CA LEU A 993 -6.72 24.45 9.81
C LEU A 993 -7.48 25.72 9.41
N TRP A 994 -8.78 25.72 9.64
CA TRP A 994 -9.65 26.85 9.36
C TRP A 994 -9.48 27.92 10.41
N ASN A 995 -9.28 29.16 9.97
CA ASN A 995 -9.40 30.33 10.81
C ASN A 995 -10.81 30.93 10.69
N ASN A 996 -11.29 31.48 11.79
CA ASN A 996 -12.56 32.21 11.84
C ASN A 996 -12.35 33.34 12.84
N ASN A 997 -11.61 34.37 12.43
CA ASN A 997 -11.28 35.53 13.24
C ASN A 997 -10.64 35.14 14.60
N GLY A 998 -9.57 34.35 14.55
CA GLY A 998 -8.76 33.88 15.68
C GLY A 998 -9.24 32.57 16.31
N GLN A 999 -10.38 32.03 15.89
CA GLN A 999 -10.87 30.72 16.32
C GLN A 999 -10.48 29.64 15.31
N LEU A 1000 -9.49 28.82 15.68
CA LEU A 1000 -8.94 27.80 14.78
C LEU A 1000 -9.66 26.46 14.93
N SER A 1001 -9.90 25.76 13.82
CA SER A 1001 -10.50 24.42 13.83
C SER A 1001 -9.86 23.50 12.77
N LEU A 1002 -9.64 22.24 13.13
CA LEU A 1002 -8.93 21.27 12.29
C LEU A 1002 -9.91 20.37 11.54
N GLN A 1003 -9.69 20.19 10.23
CA GLN A 1003 -10.44 19.28 9.36
C GLN A 1003 -9.48 18.41 8.55
N PRO A 1004 -9.56 17.05 8.61
CA PRO A 1004 -8.75 16.18 7.77
C PRO A 1004 -8.94 16.42 6.27
N LEU A 1005 -7.87 16.29 5.48
CA LEU A 1005 -7.90 16.23 4.02
C LEU A 1005 -8.42 14.85 3.55
N PRO A 1006 -9.00 14.74 2.34
CA PRO A 1006 -9.52 13.46 1.82
C PRO A 1006 -8.46 12.39 1.61
N SER A 1007 -8.90 11.14 1.47
CA SER A 1007 -8.07 9.93 1.37
C SER A 1007 -6.95 10.01 0.32
N PHE A 1008 -7.20 10.63 -0.85
CA PHE A 1008 -6.20 10.79 -1.92
C PHE A 1008 -5.01 11.69 -1.56
N LEU A 1009 -5.09 12.48 -0.48
CA LEU A 1009 -3.97 13.25 0.09
C LEU A 1009 -3.34 12.55 1.29
N GLN A 1010 -3.72 11.32 1.61
CA GLN A 1010 -3.27 10.57 2.80
C GLN A 1010 -2.47 9.30 2.46
N VAL A 1011 -2.12 9.13 1.18
CA VAL A 1011 -1.40 7.97 0.64
C VAL A 1011 0.09 7.95 1.03
N SER A 1012 0.63 9.04 1.54
CA SER A 1012 2.05 9.23 1.91
C SER A 1012 2.21 10.48 2.80
N PRO A 1013 3.33 10.65 3.54
CA PRO A 1013 3.63 11.90 4.25
C PRO A 1013 3.73 13.08 3.28
N ILE A 1014 3.09 14.22 3.61
CA ILE A 1014 3.17 15.46 2.81
C ILE A 1014 4.20 16.41 3.40
N PHE A 1015 5.23 16.78 2.65
CA PHE A 1015 6.28 17.71 3.11
C PHE A 1015 6.15 19.12 2.54
N SER A 1016 5.32 19.33 1.52
CA SER A 1016 5.12 20.67 0.97
C SER A 1016 3.76 20.84 0.33
N PHE A 1017 3.22 22.05 0.47
CA PHE A 1017 2.14 22.56 -0.38
C PHE A 1017 2.61 23.80 -1.12
N ALA A 1018 1.96 24.09 -2.24
CA ALA A 1018 2.03 25.39 -2.90
C ALA A 1018 0.69 25.72 -3.55
N SER A 1019 0.44 26.99 -3.83
CA SER A 1019 -0.75 27.44 -4.58
C SER A 1019 -0.39 27.94 -5.96
N PHE A 1020 -1.36 27.85 -6.87
CA PHE A 1020 -1.29 28.41 -8.20
C PHE A 1020 -2.67 28.86 -8.68
N SER A 1021 -2.72 29.77 -9.65
CA SER A 1021 -3.99 30.27 -10.17
C SER A 1021 -4.30 29.61 -11.51
N ASP A 1022 -5.56 29.22 -11.72
CA ASP A 1022 -5.99 28.81 -13.06
C ASP A 1022 -6.16 30.01 -14.01
N LYS A 1023 -6.50 29.73 -15.27
CA LYS A 1023 -6.70 30.77 -16.30
C LYS A 1023 -7.84 31.75 -15.98
N ASN A 1024 -8.71 31.42 -15.03
CA ASN A 1024 -9.81 32.27 -14.55
C ASN A 1024 -9.46 32.98 -13.23
N GLY A 1025 -8.22 32.85 -12.74
CA GLY A 1025 -7.78 33.41 -11.47
C GLY A 1025 -8.23 32.63 -10.24
N ARG A 1026 -8.77 31.42 -10.39
CA ARG A 1026 -9.17 30.60 -9.24
C ARG A 1026 -7.95 29.96 -8.59
N LEU A 1027 -7.89 30.01 -7.27
CA LEU A 1027 -6.82 29.42 -6.49
C LEU A 1027 -6.94 27.89 -6.49
N ASN A 1028 -5.84 27.22 -6.80
CA ASN A 1028 -5.65 25.78 -6.73
C ASN A 1028 -4.37 25.48 -5.96
N TYR A 1029 -4.20 24.23 -5.55
CA TYR A 1029 -3.09 23.80 -4.73
C TYR A 1029 -2.42 22.56 -5.30
N ILE A 1030 -1.16 22.40 -4.95
CA ILE A 1030 -0.38 21.18 -5.16
C ILE A 1030 0.17 20.71 -3.82
N ALA A 1031 0.17 19.40 -3.60
CA ALA A 1031 0.87 18.77 -2.48
C ALA A 1031 1.98 17.85 -3.02
N GLY A 1032 3.11 17.80 -2.30
CA GLY A 1032 4.22 16.88 -2.57
C GLY A 1032 4.74 16.26 -1.28
N GLY A 1033 5.24 15.04 -1.39
CA GLY A 1033 5.58 14.22 -0.24
C GLY A 1033 6.48 13.04 -0.60
N ASN A 1034 6.25 11.91 0.11
CA ASN A 1034 7.08 10.70 0.16
C ASN A 1034 8.27 10.76 1.12
N PHE A 1035 8.62 9.62 1.69
CA PHE A 1035 9.71 9.49 2.65
C PHE A 1035 10.27 8.06 2.62
N TYR A 1036 11.60 7.91 2.45
CA TYR A 1036 12.20 6.62 2.12
C TYR A 1036 13.05 6.01 3.26
N ASP A 1037 13.60 6.85 4.13
CA ASP A 1037 14.58 6.43 5.16
C ASP A 1037 13.89 5.98 6.45
N VAL A 1038 13.19 4.86 6.34
CA VAL A 1038 12.44 4.19 7.41
C VAL A 1038 12.93 2.78 7.62
N LEU A 1039 12.52 2.14 8.71
CA LEU A 1039 12.79 0.72 8.91
C LEU A 1039 12.15 -0.11 7.78
N PRO A 1040 12.77 -1.19 7.29
CA PRO A 1040 12.16 -2.03 6.25
C PRO A 1040 10.82 -2.61 6.71
N TYR A 1041 10.68 -2.85 8.02
CA TYR A 1041 9.41 -3.25 8.63
C TYR A 1041 8.28 -2.24 8.42
N GLU A 1042 8.55 -0.93 8.36
CA GLU A 1042 7.53 0.08 8.11
C GLU A 1042 7.03 0.03 6.66
N GLY A 1043 7.96 -0.21 5.73
CA GLY A 1043 7.76 -0.03 4.30
C GLY A 1043 7.98 1.43 3.91
N ARG A 1044 8.72 1.67 2.82
CA ARG A 1044 8.99 3.04 2.35
C ARG A 1044 7.69 3.71 1.88
N TYR A 1045 7.61 5.03 2.05
CA TYR A 1045 6.47 5.82 1.59
C TYR A 1045 6.73 6.40 0.20
N ASP A 1046 6.25 5.73 -0.84
CA ASP A 1046 6.48 6.10 -2.24
C ASP A 1046 5.19 6.20 -3.08
N ALA A 1047 4.02 6.04 -2.48
CA ALA A 1047 2.75 6.04 -3.20
C ALA A 1047 2.35 7.42 -3.78
N MET A 1048 2.84 8.54 -3.25
CA MET A 1048 2.35 9.86 -3.67
C MET A 1048 3.05 10.37 -4.94
N LEU A 1049 2.26 10.68 -5.96
CA LEU A 1049 2.65 11.63 -7.01
C LEU A 1049 2.27 13.04 -6.57
N PRO A 1050 2.92 14.12 -7.04
CA PRO A 1050 2.46 15.48 -6.80
C PRO A 1050 1.00 15.64 -7.19
N THR A 1051 0.16 15.97 -6.21
CA THR A 1051 -1.31 15.92 -6.33
C THR A 1051 -1.85 17.34 -6.46
N LEU A 1052 -2.58 17.60 -7.54
CA LEU A 1052 -3.29 18.85 -7.77
C LEU A 1052 -4.69 18.77 -7.17
N PHE A 1053 -5.11 19.82 -6.46
CA PHE A 1053 -6.45 19.87 -5.87
C PHE A 1053 -6.98 21.30 -5.77
N SER A 1054 -8.28 21.43 -5.57
CA SER A 1054 -8.94 22.70 -5.24
C SER A 1054 -9.77 22.54 -3.99
N ILE A 1055 -9.96 23.63 -3.25
CA ILE A 1055 -10.89 23.67 -2.13
C ILE A 1055 -12.04 24.62 -2.50
N THR A 1056 -13.28 24.19 -2.34
CA THR A 1056 -14.45 25.02 -2.62
C THR A 1056 -15.56 24.64 -1.64
N GLN A 1057 -16.12 25.62 -0.94
CA GLN A 1057 -17.15 25.38 0.10
C GLN A 1057 -16.70 24.35 1.14
N LYS A 1058 -15.44 24.43 1.58
CA LYS A 1058 -14.78 23.49 2.53
C LYS A 1058 -14.69 22.03 2.05
N ASN A 1059 -15.05 21.76 0.80
CA ASN A 1059 -14.85 20.46 0.14
C ASN A 1059 -13.57 20.50 -0.70
N VAL A 1060 -12.83 19.40 -0.68
CA VAL A 1060 -11.55 19.27 -1.36
C VAL A 1060 -11.73 18.33 -2.56
N PHE A 1061 -11.35 18.79 -3.75
CA PHE A 1061 -11.53 18.07 -5.00
C PHE A 1061 -10.18 17.79 -5.67
N CYS A 1062 -9.90 16.53 -5.98
CA CYS A 1062 -8.74 16.16 -6.79
C CYS A 1062 -8.90 16.77 -8.21
N LYS A 1063 -7.82 17.36 -8.73
CA LYS A 1063 -7.74 17.91 -10.10
C LYS A 1063 -6.86 17.08 -11.02
N GLY A 1064 -6.09 16.16 -10.48
CA GLY A 1064 -5.19 15.27 -11.18
C GLY A 1064 -3.84 15.15 -10.49
N TYR A 1065 -2.94 14.39 -11.09
CA TYR A 1065 -1.60 14.11 -10.56
C TYR A 1065 -0.55 14.45 -11.61
N ILE A 1066 0.63 14.88 -11.19
CA ILE A 1066 1.75 15.12 -12.10
C ILE A 1066 2.70 13.93 -12.03
N MET A 1067 3.09 13.38 -13.18
CA MET A 1067 3.98 12.21 -13.27
C MET A 1067 5.42 12.56 -12.88
N GLN A 1068 5.67 12.72 -11.58
CA GLN A 1068 6.95 13.07 -10.98
C GLN A 1068 7.17 12.26 -9.71
N LYS A 1069 8.02 11.24 -9.79
CA LYS A 1069 8.39 10.38 -8.65
C LYS A 1069 9.45 11.05 -7.76
N GLY A 1070 9.61 10.54 -6.55
CA GLY A 1070 10.66 10.96 -5.61
C GLY A 1070 10.12 11.51 -4.29
N ALA A 1071 11.03 11.73 -3.35
CA ALA A 1071 10.77 12.34 -2.06
C ALA A 1071 10.79 13.87 -2.18
N VAL A 1072 9.64 14.47 -2.49
CA VAL A 1072 9.50 15.94 -2.59
C VAL A 1072 9.54 16.53 -1.19
N ARG A 1073 10.41 17.54 -0.99
CA ARG A 1073 10.63 18.21 0.29
C ARG A 1073 10.18 19.65 0.30
N ASN A 1074 10.20 20.30 -0.86
CA ASN A 1074 9.76 21.68 -1.01
C ASN A 1074 9.19 21.92 -2.42
N ILE A 1075 8.18 22.79 -2.51
CA ILE A 1075 7.56 23.24 -3.76
C ILE A 1075 7.44 24.75 -3.69
N GLN A 1076 8.06 25.46 -4.63
CA GLN A 1076 7.94 26.91 -4.73
C GLN A 1076 7.27 27.32 -6.04
N PRO A 1077 6.20 28.14 -6.01
CA PRO A 1077 5.66 28.76 -7.21
C PRO A 1077 6.60 29.86 -7.71
N ILE A 1078 6.90 29.86 -9.00
CA ILE A 1078 7.74 30.88 -9.65
C ILE A 1078 7.04 31.45 -10.89
N ILE A 1079 7.13 32.77 -11.06
CA ILE A 1079 6.76 33.44 -12.30
C ILE A 1079 8.01 33.58 -13.16
N LEU A 1080 7.97 32.96 -14.34
CA LEU A 1080 9.03 33.09 -15.31
C LEU A 1080 8.93 34.45 -16.04
N GLN A 1081 10.02 34.94 -16.62
CA GLN A 1081 10.03 36.24 -17.31
C GLN A 1081 8.98 36.37 -18.41
N ASN A 1082 8.68 35.28 -19.12
CA ASN A 1082 7.60 35.18 -20.10
C ASN A 1082 6.18 35.22 -19.49
N LYS A 1083 6.06 35.45 -18.18
CA LYS A 1083 4.84 35.49 -17.36
C LYS A 1083 4.11 34.15 -17.25
N TYR A 1084 4.76 33.04 -17.59
CA TYR A 1084 4.22 31.72 -17.26
C TYR A 1084 4.39 31.41 -15.78
N GLN A 1085 3.35 30.82 -15.20
CA GLN A 1085 3.40 30.23 -13.89
C GLN A 1085 4.11 28.87 -13.97
N ALA A 1086 5.07 28.67 -13.08
CA ALA A 1086 5.79 27.42 -12.94
C ALA A 1086 5.89 27.02 -11.46
N LEU A 1087 6.22 25.75 -11.22
CA LEU A 1087 6.41 25.14 -9.91
C LEU A 1087 7.80 24.51 -9.89
N LEU A 1088 8.65 24.93 -8.95
CA LEU A 1088 9.97 24.35 -8.73
C LEU A 1088 9.89 23.35 -7.57
N LEU A 1089 10.13 22.08 -7.85
CA LEU A 1089 10.09 20.97 -6.90
C LEU A 1089 11.51 20.60 -6.49
N ALA A 1090 11.76 20.59 -5.18
CA ALA A 1090 13.01 20.09 -4.61
C ALA A 1090 12.80 18.69 -4.03
N LYS A 1091 13.66 17.75 -4.42
CA LYS A 1091 13.57 16.33 -4.05
C LYS A 1091 14.80 15.92 -3.25
N ASN A 1092 14.60 15.17 -2.17
CA ASN A 1092 15.71 14.49 -1.51
C ASN A 1092 16.35 13.46 -2.44
N ASN A 1093 17.67 13.35 -2.43
CA ASN A 1093 18.46 12.47 -3.29
C ASN A 1093 18.02 12.47 -4.77
N GLY A 1094 17.64 13.63 -5.31
CA GLY A 1094 17.08 13.76 -6.65
C GLY A 1094 17.31 15.12 -7.30
N PRO A 1095 17.01 15.24 -8.61
CA PRO A 1095 17.11 16.49 -9.33
C PRO A 1095 16.04 17.48 -8.86
N LEU A 1096 16.36 18.79 -8.95
CA LEU A 1096 15.29 19.80 -9.00
C LEU A 1096 14.46 19.58 -10.26
N VAL A 1097 13.16 19.86 -10.15
CA VAL A 1097 12.24 19.77 -11.29
C VAL A 1097 11.44 21.05 -11.42
N LEU A 1098 11.55 21.73 -12.56
CA LEU A 1098 10.74 22.89 -12.91
C LEU A 1098 9.59 22.47 -13.82
N LEU A 1099 8.37 22.58 -13.32
CA LEU A 1099 7.15 22.29 -14.06
C LEU A 1099 6.52 23.60 -14.52
N SER A 1100 6.25 23.76 -15.82
CA SER A 1100 5.55 24.94 -16.35
C SER A 1100 4.23 24.57 -16.99
N LYS A 1101 3.28 25.51 -16.95
CA LYS A 1101 1.97 25.39 -17.59
C LYS A 1101 1.73 26.58 -18.53
N PRO A 1102 1.59 26.37 -19.84
CA PRO A 1102 1.40 27.44 -20.83
C PRO A 1102 -0.02 28.03 -20.90
#